data_AF-A0A2D5E187-F1
#
_entry.id   AF-A0A2D5E187-F1
#
_cell.length_a   1.000
_cell.length_b   1.000
_cell.length_c   1.000
_cell.angle_alpha   90.00
_cell.angle_beta   90.00
_cell.angle_gamma   90.00
#
_symmetry.space_group_name_H-M   'P 1'
#
loop_
_entity.id
_entity.type
_entity.pdbx_description
1 polymer ?
#
loop_
_entity_poly.entity_id
_entity_poly.type
_entity_poly.pdbx_seq_one_letter_code
_entity_poly.pdbx_strand_id
1 'polypeptide(L)'
;MRLRLLGLLTALLFSVQTQAQQYGLEVEVVSENIGPLVGALGVTDLSGYSCYRAYVTMENEDDFLSSISGDANNPTYVNSTTGMFYQAVLGGATPNGINSLLFGVYPDLAYDSWVTIGLEGVPDAVGGEAAVATVQASGNPWTTVFDPGGGLPGGNIAIDDLIGGAWYVLNGDANGVAGPDLKVLAGQFTTTGDIELQFYTQIFINGEGTNEVLVDGNRPTFSFPEAGGTPGCTDAVACNFDAEATEDDGSCTYPGEGLDCDGNCLADADGDGICDGDEEPGCGDITACNYNETATDPGPCSYPDAGLDCDGNCLNDTDGDGICDEDEIEGCTETEACNYNADATDAGECIFPAADNLDCDGNCLNDADSDGICDTDEIEGCTQTEACNYNADATNDDGSCTFPAADNLDCDGNCLNDINENGICDEDENVGCTDPMACNYDAEATTDSGSCTYPDAGLDCNGNCLADADGDGICDGDEISGCTDSAACNYNGDATDNDGSCEYLSCAGCTDSNACNYDDAATIDDGSCDLTSCAGCTDAMACNYDAGASIDDESCAYPAADYLDCDGNCLNDDDADGICNEDEIGGCTDAEALNYDAEATDNDGSCEYPCAPDWGDPVTYPSVATVLALITVDGDVAALDDAVAAYVDGELRGEGDIIEFEGATYINMSVYLAGGMEMVDFVFFNQDECSTCSIDAELEAMEFGEYGSFADPLMFDANCADITLEVELMEGWNYVSTNVTPDDYAISSLFEDALEGNLLKVLGDDAFALGGSYTPGIPSVFNSLQMHTDAAGYVIKVEETELWGSTGAALDAANTPLDLNEGWNIIGYVPQAAMAVADALASIDGAVGTVIDGQNGTVWNPANPNEFNSLLELEPGRSYWIRLLEAATLTYPQAAGEGSGMALAALRSASPAETMTGWNVVRAPFAAALAAEIRLDEAPVDGEAYIGAFDGETCVAARPVLDVNGWSGAQMAVMLEQPANISFRLWVDGVEFQSNDVLDMTIGDEFGQGGDILPILRFSSAANAVVDADWVRGFSLSPMPAMTTSWLDLDLNAAGQARIAVLDARGAEVAVLHDGQLAAGQHRMALDVSNWAAGTYFVKGMSSEGTFRCPLIVQ
;
A
#
# COMPACT_ATOMS: atom_id res chain seq x y z
N MET A 1 24.47 33.90 18.05
CA MET A 1 25.71 34.64 18.37
C MET A 1 26.76 33.64 18.86
N ARG A 2 27.81 33.36 18.05
CA ARG A 2 29.09 32.66 18.35
C ARG A 2 29.08 31.13 18.67
N LEU A 3 29.63 30.31 17.74
CA LEU A 3 30.90 29.48 17.79
C LEU A 3 30.71 28.09 18.47
N ARG A 4 31.14 26.89 18.02
CA ARG A 4 32.15 26.28 17.08
C ARG A 4 31.69 24.83 16.79
N LEU A 5 31.81 24.25 15.59
CA LEU A 5 32.95 23.57 14.93
C LEU A 5 33.54 22.32 15.65
N LEU A 6 33.32 21.11 15.08
CA LEU A 6 34.31 20.09 14.58
C LEU A 6 33.96 18.60 14.86
N GLY A 7 33.97 17.74 13.80
CA GLY A 7 34.10 16.26 13.80
C GLY A 7 32.80 15.56 13.36
N LEU A 8 32.70 14.80 12.26
CA LEU A 8 33.54 13.66 11.83
C LEU A 8 33.69 13.59 10.30
N LEU A 9 34.80 12.97 9.87
CA LEU A 9 35.16 12.62 8.50
C LEU A 9 35.55 11.14 8.51
N THR A 10 34.91 10.31 7.66
CA THR A 10 35.17 8.92 7.17
C THR A 10 33.87 8.10 7.27
N ALA A 11 33.32 7.40 6.26
CA ALA A 11 33.68 7.20 4.86
C ALA A 11 32.43 6.66 4.12
N LEU A 12 32.01 7.27 3.02
CA LEU A 12 31.28 6.57 1.96
C LEU A 12 32.00 6.85 0.64
N LEU A 13 32.88 5.92 0.28
CA LEU A 13 33.41 5.76 -1.07
C LEU A 13 32.29 5.20 -1.94
N PHE A 14 31.36 6.05 -2.39
CA PHE A 14 30.64 5.78 -3.63
C PHE A 14 31.35 6.51 -4.76
N SER A 15 31.72 5.73 -5.77
CA SER A 15 32.35 6.19 -7.00
C SER A 15 31.60 7.37 -7.59
N VAL A 16 32.26 8.53 -7.68
CA VAL A 16 31.86 9.58 -8.63
C VAL A 16 32.10 9.02 -10.03
N GLN A 17 31.10 8.30 -10.57
CA GLN A 17 30.94 8.22 -11.99
C GLN A 17 30.47 9.60 -12.44
N THR A 18 31.32 10.28 -13.18
CA THR A 18 30.89 11.38 -14.05
C THR A 18 30.00 10.74 -15.11
N GLN A 19 28.69 10.66 -14.86
CA GLN A 19 27.74 10.36 -15.94
C GLN A 19 27.82 11.52 -16.93
N ALA A 20 27.97 11.19 -18.22
CA ALA A 20 27.77 12.16 -19.27
C ALA A 20 26.28 12.56 -19.23
N GLN A 21 25.98 13.84 -19.05
CA GLN A 21 24.62 14.35 -19.07
C GLN A 21 24.02 14.11 -20.46
N GLN A 22 22.91 13.39 -20.51
CA GLN A 22 22.22 12.95 -21.73
C GLN A 22 20.78 13.50 -21.66
N TYR A 23 20.19 13.83 -22.81
CA TYR A 23 18.76 14.18 -22.89
C TYR A 23 17.88 13.09 -22.25
N GLY A 24 17.02 13.47 -21.31
CA GLY A 24 16.23 12.53 -20.51
C GLY A 24 15.00 13.15 -19.84
N LEU A 25 14.38 12.39 -18.94
CA LEU A 25 13.21 12.78 -18.14
C LEU A 25 13.58 12.72 -16.66
N GLU A 26 13.21 13.75 -15.91
CA GLU A 26 13.35 13.84 -14.46
C GLU A 26 11.99 14.17 -13.85
N VAL A 27 11.70 13.63 -12.68
CA VAL A 27 10.46 13.87 -11.95
C VAL A 27 10.82 14.36 -10.55
N GLU A 28 10.12 15.40 -10.10
CA GLU A 28 10.24 15.99 -8.77
C GLU A 28 8.89 15.90 -8.06
N VAL A 29 8.91 15.61 -6.77
CA VAL A 29 7.72 15.65 -5.92
C VAL A 29 7.52 17.08 -5.43
N VAL A 30 6.34 17.65 -5.67
CA VAL A 30 5.95 19.01 -5.26
C VAL A 30 5.33 18.99 -3.86
N SER A 31 4.48 18.00 -3.60
CA SER A 31 3.80 17.80 -2.32
C SER A 31 3.34 16.35 -2.23
N GLU A 32 3.43 15.78 -1.05
CA GLU A 32 2.88 14.45 -0.73
C GLU A 32 1.71 14.64 0.23
N ASN A 33 0.70 13.77 0.13
CA ASN A 33 -0.49 13.77 0.98
C ASN A 33 -1.03 15.18 1.29
N ILE A 34 -1.50 15.89 0.25
CA ILE A 34 -1.78 17.33 0.28
C ILE A 34 -2.76 17.74 1.40
N GLY A 35 -3.68 16.86 1.78
CA GLY A 35 -4.60 17.08 2.89
C GLY A 35 -5.71 18.11 2.60
N PRO A 36 -6.43 18.57 3.64
CA PRO A 36 -7.54 19.50 3.49
C PRO A 36 -7.08 20.94 3.18
N LEU A 37 -7.53 21.46 2.05
CA LEU A 37 -7.28 22.81 1.58
C LEU A 37 -8.46 23.73 1.89
N VAL A 38 -8.24 24.72 2.77
CA VAL A 38 -9.28 25.67 3.17
C VAL A 38 -9.30 26.88 2.25
N GLY A 39 -10.28 26.93 1.35
CA GLY A 39 -10.53 28.04 0.43
C GLY A 39 -11.61 29.01 0.91
N ALA A 40 -11.83 30.08 0.17
CA ALA A 40 -12.85 31.08 0.52
C ALA A 40 -14.30 30.61 0.26
N LEU A 41 -14.48 29.47 -0.42
CA LEU A 41 -15.76 28.91 -0.82
C LEU A 41 -16.06 27.53 -0.19
N GLY A 42 -15.13 26.97 0.58
CA GLY A 42 -15.27 25.65 1.19
C GLY A 42 -13.92 25.00 1.47
N VAL A 43 -13.97 23.76 1.93
CA VAL A 43 -12.79 22.90 2.08
C VAL A 43 -12.78 21.93 0.90
N THR A 44 -11.62 21.78 0.26
CA THR A 44 -11.36 20.72 -0.72
C THR A 44 -10.37 19.79 -0.09
N ASP A 45 -10.74 18.52 0.06
CA ASP A 45 -9.86 17.53 0.70
C ASP A 45 -9.09 16.76 -0.37
N LEU A 46 -7.77 16.90 -0.34
CA LEU A 46 -6.82 16.18 -1.18
C LEU A 46 -5.93 15.23 -0.34
N SER A 47 -6.44 14.76 0.79
CA SER A 47 -5.80 13.70 1.57
C SER A 47 -5.57 12.46 0.69
N GLY A 48 -4.37 11.90 0.75
CA GLY A 48 -3.90 10.79 -0.08
C GLY A 48 -3.42 11.16 -1.49
N TYR A 49 -3.58 12.42 -1.94
CA TYR A 49 -3.05 12.86 -3.23
C TYR A 49 -1.62 13.37 -3.09
N SER A 50 -0.76 12.98 -4.03
CA SER A 50 0.60 13.49 -4.21
C SER A 50 0.71 14.22 -5.56
N CYS A 51 1.43 15.34 -5.59
CA CYS A 51 1.64 16.19 -6.75
C CYS A 51 3.10 16.10 -7.22
N TYR A 52 3.27 15.82 -8.50
CA TYR A 52 4.57 15.62 -9.16
C TYR A 52 4.76 16.64 -10.29
N ARG A 53 6.01 17.03 -10.55
CA ARG A 53 6.42 17.81 -11.72
C ARG A 53 7.43 17.06 -12.56
N ALA A 54 7.17 16.95 -13.86
CA ALA A 54 8.06 16.28 -14.79
C ALA A 54 8.85 17.29 -15.63
N TYR A 55 10.15 17.05 -15.79
CA TYR A 55 11.09 17.92 -16.48
C TYR A 55 11.85 17.15 -17.57
N VAL A 56 11.95 17.72 -18.77
CA VAL A 56 12.86 17.23 -19.81
C VAL A 56 14.23 17.84 -19.58
N THR A 57 15.25 17.00 -19.38
CA THR A 57 16.64 17.41 -19.17
C THR A 57 17.37 17.57 -20.50
N MET A 58 18.21 18.60 -20.59
CA MET A 58 18.89 19.04 -21.81
C MET A 58 20.41 19.08 -21.63
N GLU A 59 21.15 19.18 -22.74
CA GLU A 59 22.62 19.23 -22.72
C GLU A 59 23.18 20.67 -22.71
N ASN A 60 22.43 21.65 -23.23
CA ASN A 60 22.88 23.05 -23.31
C ASN A 60 21.79 24.04 -22.84
N GLU A 61 22.21 25.17 -22.25
CA GLU A 61 21.28 26.21 -21.75
C GLU A 61 20.43 26.84 -22.87
N ASP A 62 20.94 26.83 -24.10
CA ASP A 62 20.27 27.36 -25.29
C ASP A 62 19.43 26.29 -26.02
N ASP A 63 19.38 25.03 -25.54
CA ASP A 63 18.53 24.00 -26.15
C ASP A 63 17.04 24.35 -25.98
N PHE A 64 16.23 23.98 -26.97
CA PHE A 64 14.82 24.36 -27.03
C PHE A 64 13.90 23.14 -27.18
N LEU A 65 13.03 22.90 -26.21
CA LEU A 65 11.95 21.92 -26.29
C LEU A 65 10.81 22.48 -27.13
N SER A 66 10.59 21.93 -28.32
CA SER A 66 9.54 22.42 -29.22
C SER A 66 8.20 21.71 -29.04
N SER A 67 8.23 20.39 -28.84
CA SER A 67 7.01 19.60 -28.72
C SER A 67 7.24 18.31 -27.96
N ILE A 68 6.17 17.85 -27.31
CA ILE A 68 6.02 16.48 -26.87
C ILE A 68 4.88 15.89 -27.69
N SER A 69 5.14 14.76 -28.34
CA SER A 69 4.26 14.16 -29.34
C SER A 69 4.20 12.65 -29.18
N GLY A 70 3.17 12.01 -29.71
CA GLY A 70 3.08 10.54 -29.73
C GLY A 70 2.43 10.02 -31.00
N ASP A 71 2.82 8.82 -31.42
CA ASP A 71 2.20 8.05 -32.49
C ASP A 71 2.40 6.54 -32.27
N ALA A 72 1.80 5.72 -33.14
CA ALA A 72 1.89 4.25 -33.07
C ALA A 72 3.29 3.63 -33.09
N ASN A 73 4.32 4.38 -33.49
CA ASN A 73 5.72 3.90 -33.46
C ASN A 73 6.51 4.50 -32.29
N ASN A 74 6.17 5.72 -31.87
CA ASN A 74 6.83 6.42 -30.78
C ASN A 74 5.74 6.98 -29.84
N PRO A 75 5.19 6.16 -28.94
CA PRO A 75 4.07 6.56 -28.12
C PRO A 75 4.50 7.51 -27.00
N THR A 76 3.56 8.37 -26.59
CA THR A 76 3.67 9.16 -25.36
C THR A 76 2.60 8.70 -24.37
N TYR A 77 3.01 8.43 -23.12
CA TYR A 77 2.16 7.99 -22.02
C TYR A 77 2.31 8.90 -20.80
N VAL A 78 1.17 9.20 -20.16
CA VAL A 78 1.10 9.79 -18.82
C VAL A 78 0.07 8.96 -18.06
N ASN A 79 0.55 8.06 -17.21
CA ASN A 79 -0.30 7.13 -16.48
C ASN A 79 -0.17 7.35 -14.98
N SER A 80 -1.27 7.19 -14.27
CA SER A 80 -1.30 6.89 -12.83
C SER A 80 -1.67 5.43 -12.62
N THR A 81 -1.15 4.78 -11.57
CA THR A 81 -1.54 3.42 -11.16
C THR A 81 -3.01 3.33 -10.75
N THR A 82 -3.60 4.42 -10.23
CA THR A 82 -5.04 4.49 -9.92
C THR A 82 -5.89 4.88 -11.12
N GLY A 83 -5.25 5.23 -12.25
CA GLY A 83 -5.92 5.63 -13.49
C GLY A 83 -6.54 7.04 -13.46
N MET A 84 -6.39 7.76 -12.35
CA MET A 84 -7.03 9.06 -12.13
C MET A 84 -6.02 10.16 -11.83
N PHE A 85 -6.24 11.34 -12.41
CA PHE A 85 -5.54 12.58 -12.09
C PHE A 85 -6.52 13.60 -11.52
N TYR A 86 -6.11 14.32 -10.49
CA TYR A 86 -6.90 15.39 -9.94
C TYR A 86 -7.00 16.57 -10.92
N GLN A 87 -8.22 17.07 -11.12
CA GLN A 87 -8.53 18.22 -11.97
C GLN A 87 -9.37 19.23 -11.18
N ALA A 88 -8.87 20.46 -11.07
CA ALA A 88 -9.57 21.55 -10.41
C ALA A 88 -10.68 22.09 -11.32
N VAL A 89 -11.75 22.64 -10.72
CA VAL A 89 -12.91 23.17 -11.48
C VAL A 89 -12.53 24.30 -12.45
N LEU A 90 -11.50 25.09 -12.10
CA LEU A 90 -10.96 26.17 -12.92
C LEU A 90 -9.66 25.80 -13.63
N GLY A 91 -9.31 24.51 -13.60
CA GLY A 91 -8.12 23.93 -14.20
C GLY A 91 -8.21 23.79 -15.72
N GLY A 92 -7.26 23.07 -16.29
CA GLY A 92 -7.33 22.70 -17.69
C GLY A 92 -6.19 21.79 -18.15
N ALA A 93 -6.36 21.08 -19.28
CA ALA A 93 -5.31 20.23 -19.86
C ALA A 93 -3.93 20.91 -20.07
N THR A 94 -3.90 22.25 -20.14
CA THR A 94 -2.67 23.05 -20.17
C THR A 94 -2.79 24.22 -19.19
N PRO A 95 -1.69 24.73 -18.61
CA PRO A 95 -1.73 25.79 -17.61
C PRO A 95 -2.06 27.18 -18.18
N ASN A 96 -2.35 27.29 -19.48
CA ASN A 96 -2.61 28.55 -20.19
C ASN A 96 -3.65 29.47 -19.52
N GLY A 97 -4.62 28.88 -18.80
CA GLY A 97 -5.69 29.59 -18.10
C GLY A 97 -5.48 29.73 -16.58
N ILE A 98 -4.46 29.10 -16.00
CA ILE A 98 -4.27 29.02 -14.56
C ILE A 98 -3.66 30.32 -14.06
N ASN A 99 -4.39 31.00 -13.17
CA ASN A 99 -3.99 32.28 -12.59
C ASN A 99 -3.71 32.12 -11.10
N SER A 100 -2.44 32.21 -10.71
CA SER A 100 -1.99 32.07 -9.33
C SER A 100 -2.60 33.08 -8.35
N LEU A 101 -3.15 34.20 -8.83
CA LEU A 101 -3.92 35.13 -7.99
C LEU A 101 -5.23 34.52 -7.44
N LEU A 102 -5.69 33.41 -8.03
CA LEU A 102 -6.89 32.69 -7.59
C LEU A 102 -6.61 31.64 -6.52
N PHE A 103 -5.35 31.27 -6.24
CA PHE A 103 -5.02 30.23 -5.26
C PHE A 103 -5.48 30.58 -3.83
N GLY A 104 -5.59 31.88 -3.50
CA GLY A 104 -6.15 32.29 -2.21
C GLY A 104 -7.67 32.11 -2.09
N VAL A 105 -8.37 31.87 -3.19
CA VAL A 105 -9.82 31.64 -3.25
C VAL A 105 -10.13 30.17 -3.54
N TYR A 106 -9.36 29.57 -4.45
CA TYR A 106 -9.39 28.17 -4.89
C TYR A 106 -7.99 27.56 -4.69
N PRO A 107 -7.64 27.15 -3.45
CA PRO A 107 -6.31 26.63 -3.15
C PRO A 107 -5.99 25.31 -3.85
N ASP A 108 -7.02 24.52 -4.15
CA ASP A 108 -6.99 23.31 -4.95
C ASP A 108 -6.46 23.52 -6.37
N LEU A 109 -6.68 24.71 -6.95
CA LEU A 109 -6.19 25.05 -8.29
C LEU A 109 -4.65 25.03 -8.41
N ALA A 110 -3.92 25.13 -7.29
CA ALA A 110 -2.46 25.00 -7.31
C ALA A 110 -1.99 23.58 -7.61
N TYR A 111 -2.85 22.58 -7.37
CA TYR A 111 -2.58 21.16 -7.52
C TYR A 111 -3.30 20.55 -8.73
N ASP A 112 -3.83 21.38 -9.63
CA ASP A 112 -4.41 20.93 -10.90
C ASP A 112 -3.38 20.15 -11.75
N SER A 113 -3.85 19.13 -12.47
CA SER A 113 -3.00 18.31 -13.36
C SER A 113 -3.04 18.82 -14.80
N TRP A 114 -1.88 19.15 -15.37
CA TRP A 114 -1.75 19.76 -16.70
C TRP A 114 -0.45 19.37 -17.39
N VAL A 115 -0.46 19.34 -18.73
CA VAL A 115 0.76 19.22 -19.54
C VAL A 115 1.21 20.60 -20.04
N THR A 116 2.53 20.77 -20.19
CA THR A 116 3.10 22.08 -20.54
C THR A 116 4.39 21.96 -21.37
N ILE A 117 4.87 23.12 -21.81
CA ILE A 117 6.28 23.35 -22.15
C ILE A 117 6.70 24.64 -21.44
N GLY A 118 7.34 24.48 -20.28
CA GLY A 118 7.94 25.53 -19.46
C GLY A 118 6.99 26.61 -18.90
N LEU A 119 5.67 26.41 -18.96
CA LEU A 119 4.71 27.29 -18.28
C LEU A 119 4.17 26.64 -17.01
N GLU A 120 3.95 27.45 -15.97
CA GLU A 120 3.21 27.09 -14.75
C GLU A 120 1.85 27.81 -14.64
N GLY A 121 1.49 28.63 -15.64
CA GLY A 121 0.25 29.42 -15.64
C GLY A 121 0.06 30.23 -16.92
N VAL A 122 -0.72 31.30 -16.84
CA VAL A 122 -0.94 32.25 -17.97
C VAL A 122 0.41 32.77 -18.50
N PRO A 123 0.70 32.65 -19.81
CA PRO A 123 2.00 33.02 -20.38
C PRO A 123 2.32 34.51 -20.27
N ASP A 124 3.55 34.84 -19.85
CA ASP A 124 4.09 36.20 -19.86
C ASP A 124 4.56 36.61 -21.27
N ALA A 125 3.63 37.19 -22.03
CA ALA A 125 3.91 37.75 -23.34
C ALA A 125 4.97 38.89 -23.32
N VAL A 126 5.27 39.51 -22.17
CA VAL A 126 6.33 40.51 -22.03
C VAL A 126 7.69 39.85 -21.85
N GLY A 127 7.75 38.71 -21.15
CA GLY A 127 8.91 37.82 -21.02
C GLY A 127 9.24 37.05 -22.29
N GLY A 128 8.31 37.00 -23.25
CA GLY A 128 8.48 36.29 -24.52
C GLY A 128 7.91 34.88 -24.51
N GLU A 129 7.11 34.54 -23.51
CA GLU A 129 6.42 33.26 -23.41
C GLU A 129 5.18 33.19 -24.32
N ALA A 130 4.82 31.99 -24.75
CA ALA A 130 3.64 31.72 -25.56
C ALA A 130 2.82 30.57 -24.99
N ALA A 131 1.50 30.62 -25.22
CA ALA A 131 0.58 29.57 -24.81
C ALA A 131 0.93 28.22 -25.45
N VAL A 132 0.85 27.15 -24.66
CA VAL A 132 1.05 25.78 -25.14
C VAL A 132 -0.13 25.38 -26.01
N ALA A 133 0.11 24.96 -27.25
CA ALA A 133 -0.92 24.52 -28.17
C ALA A 133 -1.03 22.99 -28.15
N THR A 134 -2.25 22.45 -28.28
CA THR A 134 -2.50 21.01 -28.38
C THR A 134 -3.04 20.63 -29.76
N VAL A 135 -2.74 19.41 -30.18
CA VAL A 135 -3.30 18.77 -31.37
C VAL A 135 -3.63 17.32 -31.03
N GLN A 136 -4.78 16.85 -31.49
CA GLN A 136 -5.28 15.51 -31.22
C GLN A 136 -6.02 14.94 -32.43
N ALA A 137 -6.01 13.61 -32.54
CA ALA A 137 -6.81 12.88 -33.51
C ALA A 137 -8.26 12.78 -33.03
N SER A 138 -9.23 12.82 -33.94
CA SER A 138 -10.65 12.65 -33.59
C SER A 138 -10.97 11.26 -33.01
N GLY A 139 -10.11 10.27 -33.26
CA GLY A 139 -10.23 8.91 -32.70
C GLY A 139 -9.49 8.70 -31.39
N ASN A 140 -8.76 9.71 -30.90
CA ASN A 140 -8.03 9.68 -29.64
C ASN A 140 -8.01 11.09 -29.01
N PRO A 141 -9.15 11.53 -28.43
CA PRO A 141 -9.29 12.87 -27.88
C PRO A 141 -8.65 12.97 -26.48
N TRP A 142 -7.33 12.78 -26.40
CA TRP A 142 -6.60 12.68 -25.14
C TRP A 142 -6.77 13.89 -24.22
N THR A 143 -7.03 15.09 -24.77
CA THR A 143 -7.20 16.29 -23.92
C THR A 143 -8.48 16.21 -23.07
N THR A 144 -9.56 15.60 -23.59
CA THR A 144 -10.83 15.46 -22.85
C THR A 144 -10.84 14.25 -21.93
N VAL A 145 -9.93 13.30 -22.15
CA VAL A 145 -9.69 12.18 -21.22
C VAL A 145 -8.91 12.69 -20.01
N PHE A 146 -7.86 13.47 -20.26
CA PHE A 146 -7.02 14.01 -19.20
C PHE A 146 -7.69 15.13 -18.41
N ASP A 147 -8.52 15.94 -19.07
CA ASP A 147 -9.31 17.00 -18.45
C ASP A 147 -10.74 16.98 -19.02
N PRO A 148 -11.65 16.22 -18.41
CA PRO A 148 -13.06 16.16 -18.80
C PRO A 148 -13.83 17.46 -18.51
N GLY A 149 -13.25 18.37 -17.72
CA GLY A 149 -13.83 19.63 -17.31
C GLY A 149 -14.81 19.53 -16.14
N GLY A 150 -15.05 20.66 -15.46
CA GLY A 150 -16.04 20.76 -14.38
C GLY A 150 -15.59 20.23 -13.02
N GLY A 151 -14.29 19.95 -12.83
CA GLY A 151 -13.74 19.38 -11.60
C GLY A 151 -13.91 17.87 -11.48
N LEU A 152 -14.26 17.19 -12.58
CA LEU A 152 -14.28 15.74 -12.65
C LEU A 152 -12.84 15.20 -12.76
N PRO A 153 -12.51 14.06 -12.11
CA PRO A 153 -11.17 13.46 -12.23
C PRO A 153 -10.78 13.20 -13.68
N GLY A 154 -9.55 13.58 -14.02
CA GLY A 154 -8.90 13.27 -15.28
C GLY A 154 -8.46 11.81 -15.35
N GLY A 155 -8.22 11.31 -16.56
CA GLY A 155 -7.71 9.96 -16.80
C GLY A 155 -6.31 9.94 -17.43
N ASN A 156 -5.77 8.74 -17.57
CA ASN A 156 -4.48 8.49 -18.22
C ASN A 156 -4.44 9.00 -19.68
N ILE A 157 -3.28 9.49 -20.12
CA ILE A 157 -3.03 9.87 -21.51
C ILE A 157 -2.26 8.75 -22.23
N ALA A 158 -2.80 8.30 -23.36
CA ALA A 158 -2.09 7.45 -24.31
C ALA A 158 -2.17 8.06 -25.71
N ILE A 159 -1.02 8.45 -26.26
CA ILE A 159 -0.90 8.94 -27.64
C ILE A 159 -0.09 7.92 -28.45
N ASP A 160 -0.77 6.86 -28.90
CA ASP A 160 -0.15 5.69 -29.54
C ASP A 160 -0.90 5.22 -30.80
N ASP A 161 -1.79 6.06 -31.34
CA ASP A 161 -2.51 5.75 -32.57
C ASP A 161 -1.75 6.21 -33.84
N LEU A 162 -2.25 5.79 -35.01
CA LEU A 162 -1.61 6.04 -36.31
C LEU A 162 -1.54 7.54 -36.68
N ILE A 163 -2.48 8.36 -36.21
CA ILE A 163 -2.57 9.80 -36.48
C ILE A 163 -1.76 10.57 -35.43
N GLY A 164 -1.81 10.12 -34.18
CA GLY A 164 -1.06 10.67 -33.05
C GLY A 164 -1.64 11.96 -32.51
N GLY A 165 -0.85 12.62 -31.67
CA GLY A 165 -1.19 13.84 -30.95
C GLY A 165 0.06 14.52 -30.40
N ALA A 166 -0.07 15.78 -30.02
CA ALA A 166 1.05 16.53 -29.45
C ALA A 166 0.59 17.76 -28.66
N TRP A 167 1.45 18.23 -27.77
CA TRP A 167 1.45 19.62 -27.31
C TRP A 167 2.79 20.28 -27.64
N TYR A 168 2.74 21.55 -28.04
CA TYR A 168 3.89 22.23 -28.62
C TYR A 168 3.87 23.74 -28.43
N VAL A 169 5.05 24.32 -28.57
CA VAL A 169 5.33 25.76 -28.66
C VAL A 169 6.16 26.03 -29.92
N LEU A 170 6.22 27.27 -30.38
CA LEU A 170 6.94 27.60 -31.60
C LEU A 170 8.39 28.00 -31.28
N ASN A 171 9.32 27.62 -32.15
CA ASN A 171 10.72 27.98 -31.99
C ASN A 171 10.89 29.50 -31.83
N GLY A 172 11.50 29.91 -30.71
CA GLY A 172 11.72 31.29 -30.32
C GLY A 172 10.88 31.78 -29.15
N ASP A 173 9.91 30.97 -28.68
CA ASP A 173 9.16 31.24 -27.46
C ASP A 173 10.05 31.01 -26.21
N ALA A 174 10.01 31.90 -25.23
CA ALA A 174 10.96 31.86 -24.11
C ALA A 174 10.77 30.62 -23.21
N ASN A 175 9.53 30.12 -23.09
CA ASN A 175 9.17 28.98 -22.25
C ASN A 175 9.62 27.61 -22.79
N GLY A 176 10.13 27.53 -24.01
CA GLY A 176 10.75 26.30 -24.52
C GLY A 176 12.26 26.20 -24.26
N VAL A 177 12.90 27.26 -23.75
CA VAL A 177 14.37 27.33 -23.59
C VAL A 177 14.81 26.70 -22.27
N ALA A 178 15.83 25.83 -22.31
CA ALA A 178 16.30 25.04 -21.16
C ALA A 178 16.91 25.84 -20.01
N GLY A 179 17.53 27.00 -20.30
CA GLY A 179 18.07 27.88 -19.27
C GLY A 179 19.26 27.29 -18.47
N PRO A 180 19.72 27.98 -17.42
CA PRO A 180 20.91 27.61 -16.65
C PRO A 180 20.79 26.30 -15.84
N ASP A 181 19.56 25.87 -15.58
CA ASP A 181 19.20 24.61 -14.90
C ASP A 181 19.10 23.43 -15.86
N LEU A 182 19.19 23.68 -17.18
CA LEU A 182 19.20 22.66 -18.25
C LEU A 182 17.93 21.80 -18.26
N LYS A 183 16.79 22.36 -17.85
CA LYS A 183 15.52 21.64 -17.73
C LYS A 183 14.37 22.47 -18.29
N VAL A 184 13.39 21.80 -18.89
CA VAL A 184 12.12 22.41 -19.29
C VAL A 184 10.99 21.62 -18.67
N LEU A 185 10.09 22.30 -17.94
CA LEU A 185 8.90 21.69 -17.35
C LEU A 185 8.01 21.11 -18.46
N ALA A 186 7.54 19.88 -18.27
CA ALA A 186 6.72 19.12 -19.22
C ALA A 186 5.29 18.87 -18.72
N GLY A 187 5.06 18.91 -17.40
CA GLY A 187 3.74 18.81 -16.81
C GLY A 187 3.76 18.78 -15.29
N GLN A 188 2.58 18.97 -14.70
CA GLN A 188 2.28 18.76 -13.29
C GLN A 188 1.18 17.70 -13.19
N PHE A 189 1.33 16.73 -12.29
CA PHE A 189 0.45 15.57 -12.18
C PHE A 189 0.12 15.30 -10.72
N THR A 190 -1.14 15.39 -10.36
CA THR A 190 -1.62 15.15 -8.99
C THR A 190 -2.49 13.91 -8.99
N THR A 191 -2.16 12.91 -8.19
CA THR A 191 -2.87 11.62 -8.16
C THR A 191 -2.67 10.92 -6.82
N THR A 192 -3.56 9.99 -6.49
CA THR A 192 -3.42 9.07 -5.35
C THR A 192 -2.56 7.84 -5.67
N GLY A 193 -2.14 7.68 -6.93
CA GLY A 193 -1.28 6.58 -7.39
C GLY A 193 0.13 7.02 -7.75
N ASP A 194 0.94 6.07 -8.22
CA ASP A 194 2.27 6.35 -8.79
C ASP A 194 2.14 6.79 -10.24
N ILE A 195 3.08 7.64 -10.68
CA ILE A 195 3.10 8.14 -12.06
C ILE A 195 4.10 7.41 -12.94
N GLU A 196 3.62 6.86 -14.06
CA GLU A 196 4.45 6.30 -15.12
C GLU A 196 4.40 7.23 -16.35
N LEU A 197 5.56 7.77 -16.73
CA LEU A 197 5.69 8.75 -17.80
C LEU A 197 6.61 8.26 -18.92
N GLN A 198 6.17 8.43 -20.17
CA GLN A 198 7.00 8.26 -21.36
C GLN A 198 6.73 9.40 -22.33
N PHE A 199 7.76 10.15 -22.69
CA PHE A 199 7.65 11.26 -23.63
C PHE A 199 8.50 11.03 -24.88
N TYR A 200 7.87 11.23 -26.04
CA TYR A 200 8.58 11.37 -27.31
C TYR A 200 8.69 12.86 -27.66
N THR A 201 9.91 13.39 -27.52
CA THR A 201 10.18 14.84 -27.50
C THR A 201 10.97 15.31 -28.73
N GLN A 202 10.70 16.54 -29.17
CA GLN A 202 11.48 17.23 -30.19
C GLN A 202 12.25 18.40 -29.59
N ILE A 203 13.57 18.33 -29.69
CA ILE A 203 14.50 19.32 -29.12
C ILE A 203 15.34 19.94 -30.23
N PHE A 204 15.44 21.26 -30.27
CA PHE A 204 16.36 21.99 -31.16
C PHE A 204 17.62 22.38 -30.40
N ILE A 205 18.76 21.82 -30.83
CA ILE A 205 20.04 22.05 -30.17
C ILE A 205 20.46 23.51 -30.38
N ASN A 206 20.77 24.22 -29.30
CA ASN A 206 21.02 25.67 -29.27
C ASN A 206 19.89 26.52 -29.92
N GLY A 207 18.65 26.02 -29.91
CA GLY A 207 17.49 26.69 -30.51
C GLY A 207 17.48 26.71 -32.04
N GLU A 208 18.43 26.06 -32.70
CA GLU A 208 18.49 26.02 -34.16
C GLU A 208 17.54 24.94 -34.71
N GLY A 209 16.39 25.34 -35.27
CA GLY A 209 15.41 24.39 -35.84
C GLY A 209 15.89 23.54 -37.03
N THR A 210 17.12 23.75 -37.50
CA THR A 210 17.78 22.88 -38.49
C THR A 210 18.61 21.75 -37.85
N ASN A 211 18.78 21.78 -36.54
CA ASN A 211 19.58 20.85 -35.75
C ASN A 211 18.70 20.27 -34.64
N GLU A 212 17.87 19.30 -35.00
CA GLU A 212 16.91 18.67 -34.09
C GLU A 212 17.38 17.31 -33.59
N VAL A 213 16.98 16.99 -32.36
CA VAL A 213 17.07 15.65 -31.76
C VAL A 213 15.66 15.21 -31.40
N LEU A 214 15.32 13.99 -31.80
CA LEU A 214 14.13 13.30 -31.36
C LEU A 214 14.56 12.33 -30.28
N VAL A 215 14.09 12.57 -29.06
CA VAL A 215 14.44 11.74 -27.90
C VAL A 215 13.22 10.93 -27.55
N ASP A 216 13.34 9.62 -27.77
CA ASP A 216 12.46 8.63 -27.17
C ASP A 216 12.96 8.43 -25.74
N GLY A 217 12.14 8.81 -24.76
CA GLY A 217 12.45 8.74 -23.34
C GLY A 217 12.76 7.30 -22.92
N ASN A 218 14.01 6.89 -23.05
CA ASN A 218 14.44 5.52 -22.80
C ASN A 218 14.47 5.25 -21.28
N ARG A 219 13.33 4.77 -20.76
CA ARG A 219 13.06 4.02 -19.51
C ARG A 219 13.94 4.31 -18.28
N PRO A 220 13.33 5.01 -17.31
CA PRO A 220 13.03 4.39 -16.02
C PRO A 220 11.51 4.32 -15.82
N THR A 221 11.00 3.12 -15.54
CA THR A 221 9.76 3.00 -14.76
C THR A 221 10.10 3.52 -13.36
N PHE A 222 9.62 4.70 -13.02
CA PHE A 222 9.40 5.06 -11.63
C PHE A 222 8.08 4.41 -11.23
N SER A 223 8.15 3.16 -10.80
CA SER A 223 7.21 2.66 -9.81
C SER A 223 7.87 2.97 -8.48
N PHE A 224 7.24 3.75 -7.60
CA PHE A 224 7.60 3.65 -6.19
C PHE A 224 7.17 2.23 -5.78
N PRO A 225 8.08 1.33 -5.37
CA PRO A 225 7.65 0.22 -4.55
C PRO A 225 7.37 0.81 -3.18
N GLU A 226 6.11 0.68 -2.74
CA GLU A 226 5.61 1.09 -1.43
C GLU A 226 5.75 2.58 -1.13
N ALA A 227 4.60 3.21 -0.86
CA ALA A 227 4.52 4.10 0.28
C ALA A 227 4.97 3.32 1.53
N GLY A 228 6.27 3.23 1.77
CA GLY A 228 6.84 2.79 3.04
C GLY A 228 7.29 4.03 3.81
N GLY A 229 6.42 5.03 3.82
CA GLY A 229 6.71 6.45 3.95
C GLY A 229 5.59 7.19 4.67
N THR A 230 4.92 6.58 5.64
CA THR A 230 3.75 7.18 6.31
C THR A 230 4.20 8.51 6.91
N PRO A 231 3.76 9.68 6.40
CA PRO A 231 4.21 10.96 6.93
C PRO A 231 3.46 11.18 8.24
N GLY A 232 4.23 11.24 9.32
CA GLY A 232 3.72 11.37 10.66
C GLY A 232 4.87 11.68 11.60
N CYS A 233 4.58 11.91 12.86
CA CYS A 233 5.69 12.13 13.78
C CYS A 233 6.47 10.82 13.98
N THR A 234 7.73 10.78 13.55
CA THR A 234 8.61 9.60 13.70
C THR A 234 9.33 9.55 15.05
N ASP A 235 9.14 10.57 15.90
CA ASP A 235 9.72 10.61 17.23
C ASP A 235 8.82 9.87 18.23
N ALA A 236 9.26 8.68 18.67
CA ALA A 236 8.56 7.80 19.60
C ALA A 236 8.18 8.45 20.95
N VAL A 237 8.69 9.65 21.27
CA VAL A 237 8.31 10.40 22.48
C VAL A 237 7.33 11.56 22.24
N ALA A 238 6.83 11.71 21.01
CA ALA A 238 5.80 12.70 20.68
C ALA A 238 4.37 12.15 20.82
N CYS A 239 3.42 13.04 21.02
CA CYS A 239 2.01 12.75 21.29
C CYS A 239 1.16 12.37 20.12
N ASN A 240 1.61 12.72 18.93
CA ASN A 240 1.09 12.25 17.67
C ASN A 240 2.14 11.38 16.99
N PHE A 241 2.95 10.65 17.78
CA PHE A 241 3.84 9.62 17.25
C PHE A 241 3.00 8.62 16.48
N ASP A 242 3.45 8.36 15.26
CA ASP A 242 2.83 7.42 14.35
C ASP A 242 3.85 6.29 14.14
N ALA A 243 3.52 5.10 14.64
CA ALA A 243 4.40 3.94 14.58
C ALA A 243 4.57 3.40 13.15
N GLU A 244 3.62 3.70 12.26
CA GLU A 244 3.75 3.41 10.84
C GLU A 244 4.59 4.49 10.14
N ALA A 245 4.80 5.66 10.77
CA ALA A 245 5.54 6.74 10.15
C ALA A 245 7.04 6.46 10.02
N THR A 246 7.52 6.57 8.79
CA THR A 246 8.92 6.33 8.42
C THR A 246 9.64 7.61 7.95
N GLU A 247 8.92 8.73 7.82
CA GLU A 247 9.46 10.07 7.55
C GLU A 247 8.80 11.17 8.41
N ASP A 248 9.62 11.99 9.10
CA ASP A 248 9.17 13.09 9.98
C ASP A 248 8.63 14.28 9.16
N ASP A 249 7.33 14.50 9.21
CA ASP A 249 6.64 15.60 8.52
C ASP A 249 6.67 16.93 9.30
N GLY A 250 7.31 16.94 10.47
CA GLY A 250 7.39 18.10 11.36
C GLY A 250 6.09 18.39 12.12
N SER A 251 5.12 17.46 12.08
CA SER A 251 3.88 17.54 12.87
C SER A 251 4.09 17.14 14.34
N CYS A 252 5.27 16.64 14.75
CA CYS A 252 5.56 16.20 16.11
C CYS A 252 5.17 17.24 17.17
N THR A 253 4.15 16.90 17.95
CA THR A 253 3.73 17.60 19.15
C THR A 253 4.22 16.82 20.35
N TYR A 254 4.94 17.48 21.25
CA TYR A 254 5.50 16.85 22.44
C TYR A 254 4.63 17.23 23.63
N PRO A 255 4.50 16.33 24.62
CA PRO A 255 3.82 16.70 25.84
C PRO A 255 4.68 17.75 26.58
N GLY A 256 4.05 18.54 27.44
CA GLY A 256 4.80 19.44 28.34
C GLY A 256 5.75 18.63 29.24
N GLU A 257 6.87 19.21 29.69
CA GLU A 257 7.78 18.51 30.63
C GLU A 257 6.99 17.94 31.82
N GLY A 258 6.97 16.61 31.97
CA GLY A 258 6.28 15.88 33.05
C GLY A 258 4.90 15.31 32.69
N LEU A 259 4.31 15.68 31.55
CA LEU A 259 2.97 15.27 31.14
C LEU A 259 2.99 14.20 30.04
N ASP A 260 1.88 13.49 29.89
CA ASP A 260 1.55 12.60 28.78
C ASP A 260 0.78 13.37 27.70
N CYS A 261 0.37 12.64 26.69
CA CYS A 261 -0.13 13.19 25.45
C CYS A 261 -1.61 13.57 25.42
N ASP A 262 -2.34 13.14 26.45
CA ASP A 262 -3.68 13.61 26.77
C ASP A 262 -3.66 14.76 27.78
N GLY A 263 -2.46 15.17 28.22
CA GLY A 263 -2.24 16.21 29.22
C GLY A 263 -2.41 15.73 30.65
N ASN A 264 -2.37 14.42 30.89
CA ASN A 264 -2.28 13.84 32.23
C ASN A 264 -0.82 13.78 32.65
N CYS A 265 -0.54 13.54 33.93
CA CYS A 265 0.84 13.48 34.36
C CYS A 265 1.47 12.09 34.20
N LEU A 266 2.70 12.02 33.68
CA LEU A 266 3.47 10.77 33.56
C LEU A 266 4.05 10.29 34.90
N ALA A 267 4.17 11.21 35.86
CA ALA A 267 4.56 10.93 37.23
C ALA A 267 3.62 11.74 38.14
N ASP A 268 2.51 11.10 38.49
CA ASP A 268 1.54 11.53 39.50
C ASP A 268 1.40 10.36 40.47
N ALA A 269 2.30 10.34 41.46
CA ALA A 269 2.47 9.19 42.35
C ALA A 269 1.26 8.98 43.28
N ASP A 270 0.40 9.98 43.46
CA ASP A 270 -0.74 9.94 44.38
C ASP A 270 -2.13 10.09 43.71
N GLY A 271 -2.16 10.37 42.41
CA GLY A 271 -3.34 10.34 41.53
C GLY A 271 -4.22 11.59 41.61
N ASP A 272 -3.67 12.74 41.99
CA ASP A 272 -4.43 13.98 42.21
C ASP A 272 -4.54 14.90 40.98
N GLY A 273 -3.81 14.58 39.91
CA GLY A 273 -3.85 15.28 38.63
C GLY A 273 -2.87 16.46 38.51
N ILE A 274 -1.93 16.63 39.45
CA ILE A 274 -0.78 17.53 39.33
C ILE A 274 0.49 16.68 39.14
N CYS A 275 1.48 17.21 38.41
CA CYS A 275 2.71 16.49 38.17
C CYS A 275 3.73 16.59 39.30
N ASP A 276 4.39 15.48 39.66
CA ASP A 276 5.42 15.36 40.69
C ASP A 276 6.50 16.48 40.63
N GLY A 277 6.81 17.00 39.43
CA GLY A 277 7.78 18.08 39.21
C GLY A 277 7.27 19.51 39.51
N ASP A 278 5.95 19.68 39.54
CA ASP A 278 5.24 20.93 39.81
C ASP A 278 4.56 20.95 41.20
N GLU A 279 4.66 19.83 41.92
CA GLU A 279 4.17 19.70 43.27
C GLU A 279 5.09 20.37 44.30
N GLU A 280 4.50 21.07 45.28
CA GLU A 280 5.21 21.56 46.46
C GLU A 280 5.03 20.55 47.60
N PRO A 281 6.07 19.77 47.97
CA PRO A 281 5.94 18.70 48.94
C PRO A 281 5.78 19.24 50.36
N GLY A 282 4.78 18.78 51.10
CA GLY A 282 4.62 19.14 52.51
C GLY A 282 3.43 18.49 53.19
N CYS A 283 3.46 18.48 54.52
CA CYS A 283 2.38 17.86 55.28
C CYS A 283 1.12 18.75 55.31
N GLY A 284 0.01 18.27 54.75
CA GLY A 284 -1.31 18.94 54.78
C GLY A 284 -2.11 18.74 56.08
N ASP A 285 -1.60 17.97 57.05
CA ASP A 285 -2.26 17.74 58.34
C ASP A 285 -1.86 18.79 59.39
N ILE A 286 -2.82 19.62 59.80
CA ILE A 286 -2.63 20.70 60.79
C ILE A 286 -2.16 20.23 62.18
N THR A 287 -2.12 18.93 62.44
CA THR A 287 -1.66 18.33 63.70
C THR A 287 -0.23 17.79 63.68
N ALA A 288 0.45 17.82 62.52
CA ALA A 288 1.85 17.44 62.39
C ALA A 288 2.81 18.60 62.72
N CYS A 289 4.02 18.26 63.18
CA CYS A 289 5.06 19.22 63.55
C CYS A 289 5.64 19.98 62.33
N ASN A 290 5.48 19.45 61.11
CA ASN A 290 5.96 20.04 59.85
C ASN A 290 4.82 20.43 58.88
N TYR A 291 3.65 20.80 59.41
CA TYR A 291 2.49 21.24 58.60
C TYR A 291 2.78 22.46 57.71
N ASN A 292 2.38 22.40 56.44
CA ASN A 292 2.51 23.47 55.45
C ASN A 292 1.18 23.72 54.71
N GLU A 293 0.73 24.98 54.66
CA GLU A 293 -0.59 25.36 54.11
C GLU A 293 -0.64 25.47 52.58
N THR A 294 0.52 25.40 51.90
CA THR A 294 0.62 25.47 50.43
C THR A 294 1.05 24.16 49.79
N ALA A 295 1.12 23.08 50.56
CA ALA A 295 1.51 21.77 50.05
C ALA A 295 0.44 21.20 49.12
N THR A 296 0.87 20.73 47.96
CA THR A 296 0.01 20.05 46.98
C THR A 296 0.34 18.56 46.86
N ASP A 297 1.55 18.15 47.24
CA ASP A 297 1.95 16.73 47.43
C ASP A 297 2.05 16.40 48.94
N PRO A 298 1.33 15.37 49.44
CA PRO A 298 1.35 14.95 50.83
C PRO A 298 2.69 14.28 51.20
N GLY A 299 3.70 15.11 51.39
CA GLY A 299 4.96 14.71 52.03
C GLY A 299 4.76 14.19 53.47
N PRO A 300 5.71 13.41 54.02
CA PRO A 300 5.54 12.73 55.30
C PRO A 300 5.27 13.72 56.42
N CYS A 301 4.09 13.57 57.03
CA CYS A 301 3.71 14.28 58.23
C CYS A 301 4.54 13.76 59.41
N SER A 302 5.44 14.61 59.92
CA SER A 302 6.20 14.34 61.12
C SER A 302 5.33 14.64 62.32
N TYR A 303 4.85 13.58 62.96
CA TYR A 303 4.23 13.66 64.27
C TYR A 303 5.30 13.39 65.32
N PRO A 304 5.14 13.88 66.57
CA PRO A 304 6.08 13.53 67.60
C PRO A 304 5.92 12.05 67.98
N ASP A 305 7.03 11.34 68.15
CA ASP A 305 7.04 9.92 68.53
C ASP A 305 6.30 9.68 69.86
N ALA A 306 5.74 8.48 70.03
CA ALA A 306 4.92 8.16 71.20
C ALA A 306 5.76 8.28 72.49
N GLY A 307 5.49 9.32 73.29
CA GLY A 307 6.28 9.62 74.48
C GLY A 307 7.21 10.84 74.35
N LEU A 308 7.23 11.53 73.20
CA LEU A 308 8.03 12.73 72.91
C LEU A 308 7.12 13.90 72.47
N ASP A 309 7.65 15.14 72.46
CA ASP A 309 6.99 16.31 71.86
C ASP A 309 7.64 16.73 70.52
N CYS A 310 7.03 17.69 69.80
CA CYS A 310 7.50 18.12 68.46
C CYS A 310 8.89 18.77 68.44
N ASP A 311 9.44 19.11 69.61
CA ASP A 311 10.80 19.63 69.76
C ASP A 311 11.78 18.53 70.22
N GLY A 312 11.32 17.27 70.27
CA GLY A 312 12.12 16.07 70.58
C GLY A 312 12.38 15.82 72.07
N ASN A 313 11.57 16.37 72.98
CA ASN A 313 11.81 16.21 74.42
C ASN A 313 11.03 15.03 75.01
N CYS A 314 11.72 14.12 75.71
CA CYS A 314 11.13 12.91 76.27
C CYS A 314 10.17 13.25 77.42
N LEU A 315 8.96 12.68 77.38
CA LEU A 315 7.89 12.93 78.35
C LEU A 315 8.08 12.12 79.64
N ASN A 316 8.94 11.08 79.64
CA ASN A 316 9.36 10.32 80.83
C ASN A 316 10.75 9.65 80.63
N ASP A 317 11.77 10.25 81.23
CA ASP A 317 13.19 9.85 81.21
C ASP A 317 13.68 9.79 82.67
N THR A 318 13.96 8.58 83.17
CA THR A 318 14.18 8.31 84.59
C THR A 318 15.59 8.64 85.07
N ASP A 319 16.62 8.49 84.23
CA ASP A 319 18.01 8.76 84.61
C ASP A 319 18.59 10.07 84.04
N GLY A 320 17.85 10.69 83.11
CA GLY A 320 18.00 12.07 82.67
C GLY A 320 19.03 12.26 81.57
N ASP A 321 19.35 11.22 80.80
CA ASP A 321 20.35 11.26 79.74
C ASP A 321 19.80 11.66 78.36
N GLY A 322 18.47 11.75 78.23
CA GLY A 322 17.78 12.20 77.03
C GLY A 322 17.26 11.09 76.12
N ILE A 323 17.36 9.82 76.51
CA ILE A 323 16.70 8.68 75.84
C ILE A 323 15.50 8.23 76.69
N CYS A 324 14.39 7.85 76.05
CA CYS A 324 13.19 7.42 76.78
C CYS A 324 13.34 6.00 77.33
N ASP A 325 12.88 5.76 78.57
CA ASP A 325 13.09 4.50 79.34
C ASP A 325 12.73 3.19 78.60
N GLU A 326 11.91 3.26 77.54
CA GLU A 326 11.46 2.11 76.75
C GLU A 326 12.37 1.74 75.57
N ASP A 327 13.38 2.56 75.27
CA ASP A 327 14.28 2.42 74.12
C ASP A 327 15.76 2.15 74.49
N GLU A 328 16.07 1.78 75.75
CA GLU A 328 17.46 1.48 76.18
C GLU A 328 17.94 0.06 75.82
N ILE A 329 19.17 -0.07 75.30
CA ILE A 329 19.81 -1.33 74.86
C ILE A 329 21.10 -1.61 75.66
N GLU A 330 21.15 -2.70 76.44
CA GLU A 330 22.30 -3.10 77.28
C GLU A 330 23.41 -3.83 76.47
N GLY A 331 24.66 -3.37 76.53
CA GLY A 331 25.81 -3.96 75.80
C GLY A 331 27.18 -3.33 76.12
N CYS A 332 28.28 -3.91 75.58
CA CYS A 332 29.65 -3.45 75.85
C CYS A 332 30.01 -2.22 75.00
N THR A 333 30.31 -1.09 75.65
CA THR A 333 30.54 0.22 75.01
C THR A 333 32.03 0.56 74.76
N GLU A 334 32.95 -0.36 75.04
CA GLU A 334 34.39 -0.14 74.86
C GLU A 334 34.87 -0.61 73.48
N THR A 335 35.27 0.33 72.61
CA THR A 335 35.65 0.09 71.19
C THR A 335 36.78 -0.91 70.95
N GLU A 336 37.56 -1.26 71.97
CA GLU A 336 38.70 -2.17 71.86
C GLU A 336 38.34 -3.64 72.21
N ALA A 337 37.09 -3.91 72.60
CA ALA A 337 36.62 -5.24 72.94
C ALA A 337 36.17 -6.03 71.69
N CYS A 338 36.48 -7.33 71.62
CA CYS A 338 36.07 -8.20 70.52
C CYS A 338 34.54 -8.38 70.41
N ASN A 339 33.76 -8.01 71.45
CA ASN A 339 32.30 -7.99 71.46
C ASN A 339 31.72 -6.58 71.66
N TYR A 340 32.44 -5.54 71.24
CA TYR A 340 31.96 -4.16 71.25
C TYR A 340 30.66 -4.01 70.43
N ASN A 341 29.68 -3.30 71.00
CA ASN A 341 28.45 -2.91 70.31
C ASN A 341 28.29 -1.39 70.38
N ALA A 342 28.33 -0.74 69.22
CA ALA A 342 28.24 0.71 69.10
C ALA A 342 26.85 1.27 69.43
N ASP A 343 25.82 0.43 69.42
CA ASP A 343 24.42 0.82 69.65
C ASP A 343 23.97 0.56 71.10
N ALA A 344 24.88 0.18 72.00
CA ALA A 344 24.58 -0.06 73.40
C ALA A 344 24.45 1.28 74.17
N THR A 345 23.30 1.49 74.80
CA THR A 345 22.99 2.69 75.61
C THR A 345 23.10 2.45 77.12
N ASP A 346 23.24 1.20 77.59
CA ASP A 346 23.57 0.84 78.99
C ASP A 346 24.69 -0.22 79.08
N ALA A 347 25.54 -0.18 80.12
CA ALA A 347 26.87 -0.83 80.11
C ALA A 347 26.90 -2.29 80.61
N GLY A 348 27.17 -3.24 79.69
CA GLY A 348 27.39 -4.69 79.94
C GLY A 348 28.86 -5.18 79.95
N GLU A 349 29.11 -6.50 80.12
CA GLU A 349 30.48 -7.09 80.19
C GLU A 349 31.22 -7.22 78.82
N CYS A 350 32.52 -6.87 78.81
CA CYS A 350 33.39 -6.80 77.61
C CYS A 350 34.51 -7.89 77.58
N ILE A 351 34.85 -8.40 76.39
CA ILE A 351 35.85 -9.47 76.12
C ILE A 351 36.98 -8.95 75.20
N PHE A 352 38.25 -9.30 75.48
CA PHE A 352 39.45 -8.82 74.75
C PHE A 352 40.38 -9.97 74.28
N PRO A 353 41.24 -9.78 73.25
CA PRO A 353 42.13 -10.83 72.71
C PRO A 353 43.29 -11.21 73.65
N ALA A 354 43.89 -12.38 73.43
CA ALA A 354 44.75 -13.05 74.42
C ALA A 354 46.22 -12.58 74.47
N ALA A 355 46.74 -11.87 73.46
CA ALA A 355 48.10 -11.29 73.44
C ALA A 355 48.23 -10.14 72.42
N ASP A 356 49.16 -9.20 72.66
CA ASP A 356 49.29 -7.91 71.96
C ASP A 356 49.76 -7.98 70.48
N ASN A 357 50.10 -9.17 69.98
CA ASN A 357 50.62 -9.41 68.62
C ASN A 357 49.73 -10.35 67.78
N LEU A 358 48.49 -10.60 68.23
CA LEU A 358 47.48 -11.40 67.55
C LEU A 358 46.13 -10.65 67.52
N ASP A 359 45.30 -10.90 66.50
CA ASP A 359 43.93 -10.38 66.42
C ASP A 359 42.89 -11.22 67.21
N CYS A 360 41.61 -10.81 67.18
CA CYS A 360 40.51 -11.47 67.93
C CYS A 360 40.20 -12.91 67.49
N ASP A 361 40.71 -13.36 66.34
CA ASP A 361 40.58 -14.74 65.85
C ASP A 361 41.89 -15.54 65.96
N GLY A 362 42.97 -14.90 66.44
CA GLY A 362 44.26 -15.54 66.74
C GLY A 362 45.28 -15.50 65.59
N ASN A 363 45.13 -14.60 64.62
CA ASN A 363 46.07 -14.44 63.50
C ASN A 363 47.14 -13.38 63.80
N CYS A 364 48.34 -13.54 63.22
CA CYS A 364 49.47 -12.64 63.46
C CYS A 364 49.32 -11.29 62.75
N LEU A 365 49.61 -10.21 63.48
CA LEU A 365 49.39 -8.84 63.01
C LEU A 365 50.54 -8.26 62.16
N ASN A 366 51.73 -8.90 62.13
CA ASN A 366 52.82 -8.60 61.19
C ASN A 366 53.57 -9.89 60.82
N ASP A 367 53.47 -10.26 59.55
CA ASP A 367 54.07 -11.43 58.91
C ASP A 367 54.56 -10.98 57.52
N ALA A 368 55.83 -10.57 57.44
CA ALA A 368 56.35 -9.81 56.31
C ALA A 368 56.59 -10.66 55.05
N ASP A 369 56.81 -11.96 55.20
CA ASP A 369 56.99 -12.91 54.11
C ASP A 369 55.85 -13.95 53.98
N SER A 370 54.82 -13.82 54.84
CA SER A 370 53.54 -14.54 54.78
C SER A 370 53.67 -16.06 54.97
N ASP A 371 54.65 -16.50 55.75
CA ASP A 371 54.91 -17.92 56.02
C ASP A 371 54.14 -18.47 57.25
N GLY A 372 53.44 -17.60 57.97
CA GLY A 372 52.59 -17.95 59.11
C GLY A 372 53.27 -17.93 60.47
N ILE A 373 54.51 -17.44 60.58
CA ILE A 373 55.21 -17.18 61.85
C ILE A 373 55.43 -15.67 62.01
N CYS A 374 55.12 -15.12 63.20
CA CYS A 374 55.31 -13.69 63.45
C CYS A 374 56.80 -13.29 63.41
N ASP A 375 57.13 -12.17 62.74
CA ASP A 375 58.50 -11.66 62.51
C ASP A 375 59.42 -11.60 63.76
N THR A 376 58.88 -11.59 64.98
CA THR A 376 59.67 -11.59 66.22
C THR A 376 60.22 -12.97 66.64
N ASP A 377 59.89 -14.06 65.94
CA ASP A 377 60.22 -15.44 66.32
C ASP A 377 61.13 -16.21 65.30
N GLU A 378 61.78 -15.55 64.34
CA GLU A 378 62.71 -16.16 63.36
C GLU A 378 64.20 -16.33 63.84
N ILE A 379 64.95 -17.30 63.29
CA ILE A 379 66.39 -17.56 63.58
C ILE A 379 67.27 -17.59 62.30
N GLU A 380 68.25 -16.70 62.18
CA GLU A 380 69.15 -16.53 61.01
C GLU A 380 70.42 -17.44 61.00
N GLY A 381 70.83 -17.98 59.84
CA GLY A 381 72.14 -18.66 59.60
C GLY A 381 72.26 -19.52 58.31
N CYS A 382 73.49 -19.95 57.93
CA CYS A 382 73.77 -20.71 56.68
C CYS A 382 73.05 -22.07 56.58
N THR A 383 72.18 -22.23 55.60
CA THR A 383 71.30 -23.39 55.43
C THR A 383 71.82 -24.48 54.45
N GLN A 384 73.01 -24.31 53.85
CA GLN A 384 73.56 -25.24 52.83
C GLN A 384 74.57 -26.27 53.36
N THR A 385 74.34 -27.57 53.12
CA THR A 385 75.07 -28.70 53.75
C THR A 385 76.50 -28.97 53.27
N GLU A 386 76.90 -28.47 52.10
CA GLU A 386 78.23 -28.71 51.50
C GLU A 386 79.26 -27.62 51.82
N ALA A 387 78.82 -26.53 52.44
CA ALA A 387 79.68 -25.46 52.90
C ALA A 387 80.51 -25.91 54.11
N CYS A 388 81.73 -25.39 54.22
CA CYS A 388 82.61 -25.57 55.36
C CYS A 388 82.00 -25.07 56.70
N ASN A 389 80.86 -24.34 56.70
CA ASN A 389 80.24 -23.72 57.88
C ASN A 389 78.69 -23.76 57.97
N TYR A 390 78.04 -24.84 57.49
CA TYR A 390 76.59 -25.12 57.61
C TYR A 390 76.00 -25.15 59.05
N ASN A 391 74.76 -24.65 59.27
CA ASN A 391 74.00 -24.75 60.54
C ASN A 391 72.55 -25.27 60.32
N ALA A 392 72.10 -26.22 61.15
CA ALA A 392 70.83 -26.94 60.96
C ALA A 392 69.62 -26.34 61.69
N ASP A 393 69.81 -25.35 62.58
CA ASP A 393 68.74 -24.73 63.37
C ASP A 393 68.27 -23.35 62.82
N ALA A 394 68.81 -22.94 61.67
CA ALA A 394 68.42 -21.68 61.02
C ALA A 394 67.11 -21.84 60.24
N THR A 395 66.17 -20.92 60.44
CA THR A 395 64.88 -20.85 59.74
C THR A 395 64.87 -19.81 58.61
N ASN A 396 65.89 -18.94 58.54
CA ASN A 396 66.12 -17.98 57.46
C ASN A 396 67.63 -17.87 57.13
N ASP A 397 68.03 -17.79 55.85
CA ASP A 397 69.45 -17.82 55.42
C ASP A 397 70.06 -16.41 55.38
N ASP A 398 71.15 -16.21 56.12
CA ASP A 398 71.83 -14.92 56.27
C ASP A 398 72.99 -14.71 55.28
N GLY A 399 73.25 -15.67 54.39
CA GLY A 399 74.26 -15.58 53.33
C GLY A 399 75.71 -15.85 53.78
N SER A 400 75.92 -16.58 54.88
CA SER A 400 77.25 -16.76 55.51
C SER A 400 78.11 -17.97 55.05
N CYS A 401 77.76 -18.74 54.00
CA CYS A 401 78.42 -20.04 53.63
C CYS A 401 79.81 -19.95 52.89
N THR A 402 80.76 -20.91 53.06
CA THR A 402 82.17 -20.92 52.50
C THR A 402 82.74 -22.29 51.99
N PHE A 403 83.71 -22.34 51.01
CA PHE A 403 84.23 -23.56 50.28
C PHE A 403 85.77 -23.53 49.89
N PRO A 404 86.46 -24.65 49.50
CA PRO A 404 87.92 -24.70 49.14
C PRO A 404 88.31 -24.27 47.70
N ALA A 405 89.62 -24.07 47.43
CA ALA A 405 90.11 -23.21 46.33
C ALA A 405 90.55 -23.84 44.97
N ALA A 406 90.83 -25.16 44.85
CA ALA A 406 91.06 -25.83 43.54
C ALA A 406 91.01 -27.39 43.63
N ASP A 407 90.65 -28.07 42.54
CA ASP A 407 90.32 -29.53 42.50
C ASP A 407 91.51 -30.50 42.58
N ASN A 408 92.71 -30.01 42.37
CA ASN A 408 93.98 -30.73 42.54
C ASN A 408 94.67 -30.38 43.89
N LEU A 409 93.90 -29.77 44.82
CA LEU A 409 94.25 -29.41 46.20
C LEU A 409 93.11 -29.80 47.19
N ASP A 410 93.38 -29.82 48.51
CA ASP A 410 92.38 -30.04 49.57
C ASP A 410 92.04 -28.75 50.36
N CYS A 411 91.14 -28.78 51.37
CA CYS A 411 90.72 -27.60 52.16
C CYS A 411 91.84 -26.89 52.95
N ASP A 412 93.06 -27.46 52.95
CA ASP A 412 94.28 -26.87 53.52
C ASP A 412 95.39 -26.60 52.46
N GLY A 413 95.20 -26.95 51.18
CA GLY A 413 95.97 -26.47 50.02
C GLY A 413 97.19 -27.28 49.51
N ASN A 414 97.22 -28.62 49.58
CA ASN A 414 98.38 -29.44 49.13
C ASN A 414 98.18 -30.23 47.81
N CYS A 415 99.25 -30.44 47.02
CA CYS A 415 99.23 -31.05 45.67
C CYS A 415 99.32 -32.60 45.67
N LEU A 416 98.73 -33.25 44.65
CA LEU A 416 98.41 -34.69 44.68
C LEU A 416 99.37 -35.65 43.91
N ASN A 417 100.31 -35.21 43.03
CA ASN A 417 101.33 -36.07 42.35
C ASN A 417 102.63 -35.34 41.87
N ASP A 418 103.81 -35.66 42.41
CA ASP A 418 105.16 -35.13 42.06
C ASP A 418 106.22 -36.24 42.28
N ILE A 419 106.90 -36.73 41.21
CA ILE A 419 107.75 -37.95 41.27
C ILE A 419 109.22 -37.63 41.56
N ASN A 420 109.75 -36.49 41.12
CA ASN A 420 111.10 -36.04 41.43
C ASN A 420 111.18 -35.19 42.73
N GLU A 421 110.03 -35.01 43.41
CA GLU A 421 109.81 -34.39 44.73
C GLU A 421 110.41 -32.97 44.81
N ASN A 422 110.39 -32.23 43.71
CA ASN A 422 110.94 -30.88 43.64
C ASN A 422 109.88 -29.78 43.90
N GLY A 423 108.63 -30.17 44.16
CA GLY A 423 107.49 -29.29 44.40
C GLY A 423 106.72 -28.89 43.14
N ILE A 424 107.00 -29.54 42.00
CA ILE A 424 106.33 -29.39 40.71
C ILE A 424 105.94 -30.78 40.19
N CYS A 425 104.72 -30.94 39.68
CA CYS A 425 104.23 -32.22 39.17
C CYS A 425 105.07 -32.70 37.97
N ASP A 426 105.27 -34.01 37.84
CA ASP A 426 106.37 -34.62 37.07
C ASP A 426 106.23 -34.63 35.53
N GLU A 427 105.18 -34.04 34.99
CA GLU A 427 104.92 -34.03 33.56
C GLU A 427 105.74 -32.98 32.77
N ASP A 428 106.81 -32.39 33.37
CA ASP A 428 107.41 -31.10 32.98
C ASP A 428 108.98 -31.05 32.57
N GLU A 429 109.62 -31.89 31.67
CA GLU A 429 111.10 -31.79 31.17
C GLU A 429 111.46 -32.19 29.62
N ASN A 430 112.50 -31.65 28.83
CA ASN A 430 112.65 -31.63 27.26
C ASN A 430 114.10 -31.61 26.42
N VAL A 431 114.22 -31.67 25.01
CA VAL A 431 115.42 -31.42 24.04
C VAL A 431 115.09 -30.91 22.58
N GLY A 432 115.70 -29.79 22.07
CA GLY A 432 115.45 -29.07 20.77
C GLY A 432 116.28 -27.76 20.45
N CYS A 433 115.77 -26.66 19.82
CA CYS A 433 116.60 -25.44 19.49
C CYS A 433 117.01 -24.69 20.76
N THR A 434 118.23 -24.12 20.86
CA THR A 434 118.70 -23.43 22.09
C THR A 434 118.72 -21.91 22.02
N ASP A 435 118.13 -21.31 20.97
CA ASP A 435 117.89 -19.87 20.93
C ASP A 435 116.52 -19.51 21.55
N PRO A 436 116.46 -18.94 22.77
CA PRO A 436 115.21 -18.61 23.46
C PRO A 436 114.26 -17.65 22.75
N MET A 437 114.65 -17.07 21.61
CA MET A 437 113.75 -16.21 20.83
C MET A 437 113.17 -16.90 19.60
N ALA A 438 113.49 -18.16 19.35
CA ALA A 438 113.08 -18.86 18.13
C ALA A 438 111.83 -19.76 18.31
N CYS A 439 111.08 -19.89 17.23
CA CYS A 439 109.85 -20.66 17.04
C CYS A 439 109.89 -22.14 17.18
N ASN A 440 111.07 -22.71 17.11
CA ASN A 440 111.28 -24.12 17.40
C ASN A 440 112.30 -24.28 18.51
N TYR A 441 112.50 -23.22 19.33
CA TYR A 441 113.25 -23.23 20.59
C TYR A 441 112.69 -24.26 21.54
N ASP A 442 113.61 -24.88 22.26
CA ASP A 442 113.39 -25.91 23.24
C ASP A 442 114.37 -25.62 24.39
N ALA A 443 113.83 -25.20 25.52
CA ALA A 443 114.59 -24.64 26.64
C ALA A 443 115.26 -25.70 27.53
N GLU A 444 114.79 -26.92 27.44
CA GLU A 444 115.34 -28.08 28.12
C GLU A 444 116.30 -28.83 27.22
N ALA A 445 116.30 -28.47 25.92
CA ALA A 445 117.48 -28.56 25.11
C ALA A 445 118.65 -27.97 25.88
N THR A 446 119.33 -28.88 26.54
CA THR A 446 120.71 -28.73 26.90
C THR A 446 121.59 -28.73 25.63
N THR A 447 120.99 -28.84 24.42
CA THR A 447 121.64 -29.12 23.13
C THR A 447 120.90 -28.51 21.92
N ASP A 448 121.46 -27.49 21.25
CA ASP A 448 120.83 -26.78 20.10
C ASP A 448 120.73 -27.61 18.82
N SER A 449 119.58 -27.55 18.15
CA SER A 449 119.33 -28.19 16.87
C SER A 449 119.59 -27.29 15.64
N GLY A 450 119.87 -25.99 15.80
CA GLY A 450 120.24 -25.06 14.70
C GLY A 450 119.13 -24.78 13.68
N SER A 451 117.91 -25.18 14.01
CA SER A 451 116.69 -25.06 13.20
C SER A 451 115.87 -23.81 13.51
N CYS A 452 116.30 -22.98 14.47
CA CYS A 452 115.68 -21.78 15.01
C CYS A 452 114.96 -20.89 13.94
N THR A 453 113.62 -20.88 13.94
CA THR A 453 112.72 -20.03 13.12
C THR A 453 112.17 -18.83 13.93
N TYR A 454 111.60 -17.74 13.37
CA TYR A 454 111.07 -16.57 14.13
C TYR A 454 109.72 -16.07 13.56
N PRO A 455 108.84 -15.43 14.35
CA PRO A 455 107.49 -15.10 13.91
C PRO A 455 107.26 -13.63 13.50
N ASP A 456 106.12 -13.37 12.85
CA ASP A 456 105.69 -12.03 12.38
C ASP A 456 105.21 -11.14 13.54
N ALA A 457 105.25 -9.81 13.41
CA ALA A 457 104.94 -8.91 14.52
C ALA A 457 103.47 -8.98 14.94
N GLY A 458 103.22 -9.38 16.20
CA GLY A 458 101.88 -9.68 16.71
C GLY A 458 101.52 -11.16 16.57
N LEU A 459 102.27 -11.95 15.82
CA LEU A 459 102.08 -13.39 15.68
C LEU A 459 103.24 -14.17 16.29
N ASP A 460 102.94 -15.37 16.72
CA ASP A 460 103.85 -16.36 17.19
C ASP A 460 104.32 -17.25 16.03
N CYS A 461 105.13 -18.19 16.42
CA CYS A 461 105.93 -19.05 15.61
C CYS A 461 105.23 -20.11 14.79
N ASN A 462 103.95 -20.28 15.06
CA ASN A 462 103.04 -21.13 14.34
C ASN A 462 102.04 -20.30 13.52
N GLY A 463 102.23 -18.98 13.48
CA GLY A 463 101.32 -18.04 12.82
C GLY A 463 100.06 -17.73 13.63
N ASN A 464 100.04 -18.07 14.93
CA ASN A 464 98.96 -17.71 15.84
C ASN A 464 99.21 -16.32 16.40
N CYS A 465 98.24 -15.67 17.00
CA CYS A 465 98.56 -14.41 17.63
C CYS A 465 99.41 -14.53 18.90
N LEU A 466 100.27 -13.55 19.16
CA LEU A 466 101.01 -13.40 20.43
C LEU A 466 100.14 -12.89 21.57
N ALA A 467 98.93 -12.46 21.23
CA ALA A 467 97.87 -12.03 22.12
C ALA A 467 96.59 -12.40 21.35
N ASP A 468 95.97 -13.51 21.74
CA ASP A 468 94.72 -14.12 21.25
C ASP A 468 94.10 -14.75 22.51
N ALA A 469 93.34 -13.94 23.24
CA ALA A 469 93.05 -14.10 24.67
C ALA A 469 92.02 -15.21 24.93
N ASP A 470 91.24 -15.54 23.92
CA ASP A 470 90.19 -16.56 23.87
C ASP A 470 90.55 -17.72 22.93
N GLY A 471 91.62 -17.58 22.13
CA GLY A 471 92.29 -18.69 21.47
C GLY A 471 91.54 -19.21 20.24
N ASP A 472 90.73 -18.37 19.61
CA ASP A 472 89.93 -18.71 18.44
C ASP A 472 90.76 -18.71 17.12
N GLY A 473 91.97 -18.15 17.17
CA GLY A 473 92.91 -18.05 16.08
C GLY A 473 92.99 -16.66 15.42
N ILE A 474 92.32 -15.66 15.98
CA ILE A 474 92.41 -14.23 15.63
C ILE A 474 93.22 -13.49 16.72
N CYS A 475 93.72 -12.30 16.45
CA CYS A 475 94.62 -11.56 17.33
C CYS A 475 93.89 -10.54 18.22
N ASP A 476 94.16 -10.44 19.54
CA ASP A 476 93.67 -9.42 20.51
C ASP A 476 93.59 -7.99 19.95
N GLY A 477 94.53 -7.61 19.07
CA GLY A 477 94.58 -6.28 18.46
C GLY A 477 93.59 -6.06 17.30
N ASP A 478 93.03 -7.15 16.79
CA ASP A 478 92.15 -7.29 15.62
C ASP A 478 90.80 -7.96 15.98
N GLU A 479 90.61 -8.38 17.24
CA GLU A 479 89.36 -8.95 17.76
C GLU A 479 88.22 -7.93 17.77
N ILE A 480 87.03 -8.40 17.41
CA ILE A 480 85.78 -7.64 17.50
C ILE A 480 84.93 -8.28 18.57
N SER A 481 84.92 -7.67 19.76
CA SER A 481 84.05 -8.06 20.87
C SER A 481 82.57 -7.88 20.52
N GLY A 482 81.79 -8.94 20.70
CA GLY A 482 80.33 -8.95 20.54
C GLY A 482 79.81 -10.38 20.55
N CYS A 483 78.49 -10.58 20.54
CA CYS A 483 77.97 -11.95 20.63
C CYS A 483 78.30 -12.81 19.39
N THR A 484 79.01 -13.94 19.58
CA THR A 484 79.42 -14.85 18.50
C THR A 484 78.52 -16.07 18.34
N ASP A 485 77.53 -16.25 19.21
CA ASP A 485 76.57 -17.34 19.10
C ASP A 485 75.44 -16.93 18.16
N SER A 486 75.34 -17.60 17.00
CA SER A 486 74.28 -17.36 16.02
C SER A 486 72.85 -17.60 16.55
N ALA A 487 72.71 -18.26 17.70
CA ALA A 487 71.46 -18.47 18.38
C ALA A 487 71.14 -17.40 19.44
N ALA A 488 72.02 -16.43 19.71
CA ALA A 488 71.72 -15.30 20.58
C ALA A 488 71.19 -14.10 19.79
N CYS A 489 70.45 -13.25 20.48
CA CYS A 489 69.64 -12.18 19.89
C CYS A 489 70.44 -10.98 19.43
N ASN A 490 71.53 -10.69 20.14
CA ASN A 490 72.48 -9.66 19.76
C ASN A 490 73.68 -10.24 18.99
N TYR A 491 73.50 -11.40 18.33
CA TYR A 491 74.51 -12.02 17.49
C TYR A 491 75.07 -11.03 16.47
N ASN A 492 76.38 -10.91 16.45
CA ASN A 492 77.12 -10.11 15.50
C ASN A 492 78.01 -11.03 14.68
N GLY A 493 77.67 -11.22 13.40
CA GLY A 493 78.44 -12.11 12.52
C GLY A 493 79.85 -11.64 12.16
N ASP A 494 80.21 -10.41 12.54
CA ASP A 494 81.58 -9.89 12.44
C ASP A 494 82.34 -9.99 13.78
N ALA A 495 81.68 -10.37 14.87
CA ALA A 495 82.34 -10.58 16.15
C ALA A 495 83.20 -11.85 16.07
N THR A 496 84.42 -11.72 16.54
CA THR A 496 85.36 -12.84 16.66
C THR A 496 85.25 -13.43 18.05
N ASP A 497 84.98 -12.58 19.05
CA ASP A 497 84.96 -13.00 20.45
C ASP A 497 83.73 -12.57 21.21
N ASN A 498 83.16 -13.57 21.85
CA ASN A 498 82.01 -13.42 22.71
C ASN A 498 82.44 -12.70 23.97
N ASP A 499 82.13 -11.42 24.05
CA ASP A 499 82.39 -10.58 25.21
C ASP A 499 81.42 -10.81 26.37
N GLY A 500 80.66 -11.91 26.33
CA GLY A 500 79.61 -12.23 27.27
C GLY A 500 78.40 -11.30 27.12
N SER A 501 78.36 -10.45 26.09
CA SER A 501 77.16 -9.69 25.75
C SER A 501 76.10 -10.57 25.12
N CYS A 502 76.40 -11.81 24.68
CA CYS A 502 75.40 -12.74 24.16
C CYS A 502 74.24 -12.85 25.12
N GLU A 503 73.14 -12.28 24.68
CA GLU A 503 71.91 -12.26 25.41
C GLU A 503 70.90 -13.04 24.56
N TYR A 504 70.13 -13.87 25.23
CA TYR A 504 69.24 -14.84 24.62
C TYR A 504 67.79 -14.57 25.05
N LEU A 505 67.49 -13.36 25.54
CA LEU A 505 66.21 -12.98 26.10
C LEU A 505 65.56 -11.78 25.38
N SER A 506 66.32 -10.89 24.76
CA SER A 506 65.80 -9.68 24.09
C SER A 506 65.23 -9.93 22.69
N CYS A 507 65.49 -11.10 22.11
CA CYS A 507 64.74 -11.70 21.00
C CYS A 507 64.10 -13.03 21.41
N ALA A 508 63.98 -13.27 22.72
CA ALA A 508 63.17 -14.35 23.22
C ALA A 508 61.78 -13.81 23.50
N GLY A 509 60.82 -14.57 23.04
CA GLY A 509 59.42 -14.22 23.02
C GLY A 509 58.71 -15.31 22.24
N CYS A 510 57.41 -15.18 22.06
CA CYS A 510 56.71 -16.23 21.36
C CYS A 510 57.05 -16.24 19.87
N THR A 511 57.61 -17.36 19.39
CA THR A 511 57.94 -17.56 17.97
C THR A 511 56.84 -18.26 17.17
N ASP A 512 55.77 -18.72 17.82
CA ASP A 512 54.62 -19.30 17.14
C ASP A 512 53.75 -18.19 16.58
N SER A 513 53.68 -18.08 15.25
CA SER A 513 52.88 -17.08 14.55
C SER A 513 51.37 -17.17 14.85
N ASN A 514 50.92 -18.26 15.48
CA ASN A 514 49.53 -18.44 15.89
C ASN A 514 49.27 -18.09 17.36
N ALA A 515 50.24 -17.57 18.11
CA ALA A 515 50.05 -17.17 19.50
C ALA A 515 49.72 -15.68 19.67
N CYS A 516 49.03 -15.38 20.76
CA CYS A 516 48.49 -14.06 21.09
C CYS A 516 49.57 -13.03 21.41
N ASN A 517 50.68 -13.49 21.97
CA ASN A 517 51.87 -12.70 22.22
C ASN A 517 52.99 -13.03 21.23
N TYR A 518 52.63 -13.47 20.01
CA TYR A 518 53.61 -13.66 18.94
C TYR A 518 54.44 -12.39 18.75
N ASP A 519 55.75 -12.55 18.83
CA ASP A 519 56.71 -11.47 18.64
C ASP A 519 57.48 -11.76 17.34
N ASP A 520 57.26 -10.92 16.33
CA ASP A 520 57.90 -11.08 15.02
C ASP A 520 59.40 -10.76 15.02
N ALA A 521 59.90 -10.15 16.11
CA ALA A 521 61.32 -9.96 16.38
C ALA A 521 61.91 -11.12 17.19
N ALA A 522 61.09 -12.00 17.76
CA ALA A 522 61.57 -13.16 18.49
C ALA A 522 62.10 -14.24 17.54
N THR A 523 63.28 -14.78 17.85
CA THR A 523 63.90 -15.89 17.11
C THR A 523 64.14 -17.12 17.99
N ILE A 524 63.89 -16.98 19.29
CA ILE A 524 64.00 -18.04 20.30
C ILE A 524 62.68 -18.10 21.05
N ASP A 525 62.02 -19.26 21.05
CA ASP A 525 60.82 -19.48 21.86
C ASP A 525 61.22 -19.60 23.33
N ASP A 526 60.76 -18.67 24.16
CA ASP A 526 60.96 -18.70 25.62
C ASP A 526 59.88 -19.49 26.36
N GLY A 527 58.94 -20.09 25.62
CA GLY A 527 57.79 -20.78 26.19
C GLY A 527 56.74 -19.84 26.76
N SER A 528 56.86 -18.52 26.51
CA SER A 528 55.83 -17.55 26.87
C SER A 528 54.65 -17.55 25.91
N CYS A 529 54.69 -18.32 24.81
CA CYS A 529 53.61 -18.43 23.84
C CYS A 529 52.25 -18.66 24.49
N ASP A 530 51.47 -17.60 24.48
CA ASP A 530 50.13 -17.55 25.01
C ASP A 530 49.16 -17.84 23.89
N LEU A 531 48.58 -19.04 23.92
CA LEU A 531 47.54 -19.47 22.99
C LEU A 531 46.14 -19.21 23.54
N THR A 532 46.03 -18.50 24.67
CA THR A 532 44.80 -18.39 25.46
C THR A 532 44.32 -16.95 25.68
N SER A 533 45.20 -15.95 25.75
CA SER A 533 44.78 -14.56 26.07
C SER A 533 44.08 -13.81 24.94
N CYS A 534 44.21 -14.28 23.70
CA CYS A 534 43.44 -13.86 22.52
C CYS A 534 42.60 -15.01 21.98
N ALA A 535 42.37 -16.02 22.83
CA ALA A 535 41.46 -17.10 22.54
C ALA A 535 40.06 -16.68 22.98
N GLY A 536 39.12 -16.74 22.06
CA GLY A 536 37.75 -16.28 22.22
C GLY A 536 37.03 -16.51 20.91
N CYS A 537 35.74 -16.18 20.85
CA CYS A 537 35.01 -16.40 19.62
C CYS A 537 35.48 -15.44 18.50
N THR A 538 35.97 -15.99 17.39
CA THR A 538 36.46 -15.21 16.24
C THR A 538 35.43 -15.00 15.14
N ASP A 539 34.25 -15.62 15.27
CA ASP A 539 33.16 -15.49 14.31
C ASP A 539 32.34 -14.23 14.59
N ALA A 540 32.37 -13.27 13.68
CA ALA A 540 31.63 -12.01 13.79
C ALA A 540 30.10 -12.19 13.88
N MET A 541 29.57 -13.38 13.55
CA MET A 541 28.14 -13.70 13.63
C MET A 541 27.74 -14.37 14.96
N ALA A 542 28.67 -14.59 15.88
CA ALA A 542 28.38 -15.19 17.19
C ALA A 542 28.13 -14.14 18.28
N CYS A 543 27.33 -14.49 19.27
CA CYS A 543 26.88 -13.63 20.36
C CYS A 543 27.96 -13.20 21.34
N ASN A 544 28.98 -14.03 21.49
CA ASN A 544 30.16 -13.73 22.28
C ASN A 544 31.37 -13.46 21.39
N TYR A 545 31.15 -12.96 20.17
CA TYR A 545 32.23 -12.52 19.29
C TYR A 545 33.15 -11.55 20.03
N ASP A 546 34.43 -11.89 20.06
CA ASP A 546 35.47 -11.08 20.65
C ASP A 546 36.36 -10.52 19.53
N ALA A 547 36.22 -9.23 19.24
CA ALA A 547 37.04 -8.56 18.24
C ALA A 547 38.54 -8.49 18.60
N GLY A 548 38.90 -8.78 19.86
CA GLY A 548 40.27 -8.94 20.33
C GLY A 548 40.82 -10.37 20.20
N ALA A 549 39.97 -11.35 19.91
CA ALA A 549 40.37 -12.74 19.70
C ALA A 549 40.94 -12.96 18.30
N SER A 550 42.03 -13.71 18.22
CA SER A 550 42.63 -14.14 16.94
C SER A 550 42.77 -15.67 16.84
N ILE A 551 42.39 -16.37 17.90
CA ILE A 551 42.34 -17.83 17.99
C ILE A 551 40.93 -18.20 18.44
N ASP A 552 40.24 -19.03 17.66
CA ASP A 552 38.94 -19.56 18.07
C ASP A 552 39.12 -20.63 19.16
N ASP A 553 38.50 -20.41 20.32
CA ASP A 553 38.52 -21.35 21.46
C ASP A 553 37.30 -22.27 21.50
N GLU A 554 36.51 -22.29 20.42
CA GLU A 554 35.23 -23.00 20.32
C GLU A 554 34.18 -22.51 21.33
N SER A 555 34.36 -21.32 21.91
CA SER A 555 33.38 -20.73 22.81
C SER A 555 32.23 -20.03 22.08
N CYS A 556 32.28 -19.92 20.75
CA CYS A 556 31.25 -19.26 19.95
C CYS A 556 29.84 -19.76 20.27
N ALA A 557 29.04 -18.88 20.86
CA ALA A 557 27.64 -19.06 21.14
C ALA A 557 26.85 -18.33 20.04
N TYR A 558 25.94 -19.05 19.40
CA TYR A 558 25.02 -18.46 18.43
C TYR A 558 23.63 -18.34 19.07
N PRO A 559 22.75 -17.49 18.52
CA PRO A 559 21.37 -17.44 18.96
C PRO A 559 20.72 -18.82 18.93
N ALA A 560 19.73 -19.04 19.81
CA ALA A 560 19.08 -20.34 19.95
C ALA A 560 18.30 -20.77 18.69
N ALA A 561 17.92 -19.79 17.85
CA ALA A 561 17.28 -19.97 16.57
C ALA A 561 17.68 -18.83 15.62
N ASP A 562 17.52 -19.02 14.31
CA ASP A 562 17.90 -18.05 13.27
C ASP A 562 17.08 -16.75 13.32
N TYR A 563 15.96 -16.76 14.05
CA TYR A 563 15.02 -15.65 14.26
C TYR A 563 15.16 -14.98 15.64
N LEU A 564 16.18 -15.36 16.42
CA LEU A 564 16.49 -14.75 17.72
C LEU A 564 17.83 -14.01 17.65
N ASP A 565 17.95 -12.95 18.43
CA ASP A 565 19.20 -12.28 18.72
C ASP A 565 19.96 -12.97 19.87
N CYS A 566 21.07 -12.36 20.26
CA CYS A 566 21.98 -12.90 21.26
C CYS A 566 21.54 -12.74 22.71
N ASP A 567 20.57 -11.87 22.95
CA ASP A 567 19.92 -11.68 24.24
C ASP A 567 18.62 -12.48 24.34
N GLY A 568 18.23 -13.16 23.26
CA GLY A 568 17.03 -13.98 23.17
C GLY A 568 15.79 -13.18 22.77
N ASN A 569 15.97 -11.98 22.20
CA ASN A 569 14.89 -11.19 21.63
C ASN A 569 14.65 -11.60 20.17
N CYS A 570 13.44 -11.42 19.68
CA CYS A 570 13.07 -11.73 18.32
C CYS A 570 13.67 -10.73 17.32
N LEU A 571 14.17 -11.23 16.20
CA LEU A 571 14.67 -10.43 15.07
C LEU A 571 13.55 -10.02 14.10
N ASN A 572 12.42 -10.72 14.18
CA ASN A 572 11.17 -10.55 13.46
C ASN A 572 10.04 -10.71 14.49
N ASP A 573 9.53 -9.57 14.89
CA ASP A 573 8.46 -9.39 15.87
C ASP A 573 7.67 -8.21 15.30
N ASP A 574 6.68 -8.56 14.47
CA ASP A 574 5.95 -7.58 13.65
C ASP A 574 5.01 -6.72 14.52
N ASP A 575 4.55 -7.23 15.67
CA ASP A 575 3.65 -6.54 16.59
C ASP A 575 4.32 -6.06 17.91
N ALA A 576 5.60 -6.40 18.10
CA ALA A 576 6.47 -6.00 19.20
C ALA A 576 6.02 -6.48 20.60
N ASP A 577 5.28 -7.59 20.67
CA ASP A 577 4.78 -8.16 21.92
C ASP A 577 5.82 -9.03 22.68
N GLY A 578 6.96 -9.31 22.04
CA GLY A 578 8.06 -10.11 22.56
C GLY A 578 8.01 -11.59 22.20
N ILE A 579 7.12 -11.99 21.30
CA ILE A 579 7.01 -13.33 20.70
C ILE A 579 7.42 -13.22 19.22
N CYS A 580 8.16 -14.21 18.72
CA CYS A 580 8.66 -14.14 17.35
C CYS A 580 7.58 -14.61 16.38
N ASN A 581 7.53 -14.05 15.18
CA ASN A 581 6.50 -14.36 14.18
C ASN A 581 6.35 -15.88 13.90
N GLU A 582 7.44 -16.68 13.98
CA GLU A 582 7.38 -18.15 13.81
C GLU A 582 6.75 -18.92 14.98
N ASP A 583 6.74 -18.32 16.17
CA ASP A 583 6.21 -18.88 17.41
C ASP A 583 4.84 -18.27 17.79
N GLU A 584 4.34 -17.34 16.99
CA GLU A 584 3.01 -16.75 17.13
C GLU A 584 1.89 -17.76 16.87
N ILE A 585 0.86 -17.65 17.70
CA ILE A 585 -0.40 -18.36 17.55
C ILE A 585 -1.43 -17.33 17.10
N GLY A 586 -1.73 -17.33 15.79
CA GLY A 586 -2.76 -16.48 15.21
C GLY A 586 -4.15 -16.83 15.76
N GLY A 587 -4.86 -15.80 16.22
CA GLY A 587 -6.25 -15.87 16.66
C GLY A 587 -6.64 -14.57 17.37
N CYS A 588 -7.90 -14.44 17.79
CA CYS A 588 -8.32 -13.19 18.40
C CYS A 588 -7.74 -12.97 19.81
N THR A 589 -6.95 -11.92 20.01
CA THR A 589 -6.34 -11.56 21.29
C THR A 589 -7.19 -10.63 22.16
N ASP A 590 -8.28 -10.08 21.62
CA ASP A 590 -9.18 -9.16 22.34
C ASP A 590 -10.18 -9.91 23.22
N ALA A 591 -10.13 -9.67 24.53
CA ALA A 591 -11.03 -10.28 25.50
C ALA A 591 -12.50 -9.87 25.37
N GLU A 592 -12.80 -8.80 24.62
CA GLU A 592 -14.16 -8.32 24.32
C GLU A 592 -14.75 -8.96 23.05
N ALA A 593 -13.95 -9.63 22.23
CA ALA A 593 -14.42 -10.35 21.06
C ALA A 593 -15.07 -11.71 21.40
N LEU A 594 -16.04 -12.12 20.59
CA LEU A 594 -16.80 -13.36 20.74
C LEU A 594 -15.94 -14.62 20.55
N ASN A 595 -14.91 -14.53 19.73
CA ASN A 595 -13.98 -15.61 19.41
C ASN A 595 -12.59 -15.42 20.05
N TYR A 596 -12.51 -14.66 21.14
CA TYR A 596 -11.29 -14.51 21.94
C TYR A 596 -10.62 -15.87 22.22
N ASP A 597 -9.34 -15.98 21.90
CA ASP A 597 -8.50 -17.11 22.23
C ASP A 597 -7.40 -16.68 23.21
N ALA A 598 -7.44 -17.24 24.41
CA ALA A 598 -6.44 -16.97 25.44
C ALA A 598 -5.06 -17.60 25.16
N GLU A 599 -4.95 -18.47 24.15
CA GLU A 599 -3.68 -19.01 23.64
C GLU A 599 -3.17 -18.25 22.41
N ALA A 600 -3.97 -17.34 21.82
CA ALA A 600 -3.50 -16.49 20.74
C ALA A 600 -2.49 -15.47 21.27
N THR A 601 -1.43 -15.29 20.49
CA THR A 601 -0.37 -14.33 20.77
C THR A 601 -0.28 -13.26 19.70
N ASP A 602 -0.88 -13.48 18.53
CA ASP A 602 -0.99 -12.50 17.45
C ASP A 602 -2.45 -12.42 16.98
N ASN A 603 -2.94 -11.18 16.78
CA ASN A 603 -4.28 -10.92 16.29
C ASN A 603 -4.31 -11.03 14.75
N ASP A 604 -4.70 -12.20 14.26
CA ASP A 604 -4.78 -12.51 12.82
C ASP A 604 -5.95 -11.82 12.08
N GLY A 605 -6.57 -10.81 12.70
CA GLY A 605 -7.74 -10.12 12.18
C GLY A 605 -9.01 -10.96 12.24
N SER A 606 -8.99 -12.12 12.90
CA SER A 606 -10.18 -12.95 13.07
C SER A 606 -11.13 -12.45 14.15
N CYS A 607 -10.78 -11.42 14.93
CA CYS A 607 -11.64 -10.93 16.02
C CYS A 607 -13.06 -10.61 15.55
N GLU A 608 -14.01 -11.40 16.04
CA GLU A 608 -15.43 -11.23 15.84
C GLU A 608 -16.00 -10.42 17.01
N TYR A 609 -16.32 -9.16 16.77
CA TYR A 609 -16.98 -8.32 17.77
C TYR A 609 -18.51 -8.44 17.66
N PRO A 610 -19.26 -8.18 18.76
CA PRO A 610 -20.69 -7.94 18.64
C PRO A 610 -20.88 -6.75 17.69
N CYS A 611 -21.62 -6.94 16.61
CA CYS A 611 -21.86 -5.85 15.68
C CYS A 611 -22.70 -4.74 16.34
N ALA A 612 -22.32 -3.50 16.04
CA ALA A 612 -23.01 -2.30 16.49
C ALA A 612 -23.39 -1.47 15.26
N PRO A 613 -24.50 -0.72 15.30
CA PRO A 613 -24.89 0.12 14.19
C PRO A 613 -23.93 1.31 14.04
N ASP A 614 -23.44 1.57 12.82
CA ASP A 614 -22.59 2.73 12.50
C ASP A 614 -23.44 3.96 12.13
N TRP A 615 -24.29 4.41 13.05
CA TRP A 615 -25.16 5.57 12.82
C TRP A 615 -24.50 6.90 13.20
N GLY A 616 -23.42 6.87 13.99
CA GLY A 616 -22.81 8.05 14.61
C GLY A 616 -23.66 8.66 15.73
N ASP A 617 -23.25 9.83 16.25
CA ASP A 617 -23.98 10.52 17.31
C ASP A 617 -25.18 11.33 16.77
N PRO A 618 -26.38 11.26 17.41
CA PRO A 618 -27.52 12.07 17.02
C PRO A 618 -27.26 13.58 17.04
N VAL A 619 -27.59 14.27 15.95
CA VAL A 619 -27.47 15.73 15.86
C VAL A 619 -28.50 16.39 16.76
N THR A 620 -28.01 17.15 17.75
CA THR A 620 -28.86 17.74 18.78
C THR A 620 -29.44 19.10 18.37
N TYR A 621 -30.72 19.30 18.67
CA TYR A 621 -31.45 20.53 18.46
C TYR A 621 -32.19 20.95 19.74
N PRO A 622 -32.56 22.24 19.90
CA PRO A 622 -33.17 22.75 21.12
C PRO A 622 -34.58 22.20 21.41
N SER A 623 -35.27 21.64 20.40
CA SER A 623 -36.58 21.02 20.55
C SER A 623 -36.43 19.51 20.60
N VAL A 624 -37.23 18.84 21.44
CA VAL A 624 -37.22 17.38 21.59
C VAL A 624 -38.65 16.86 21.52
N ALA A 625 -38.86 15.74 20.83
CA ALA A 625 -40.06 14.92 20.93
C ALA A 625 -39.72 13.58 21.62
N THR A 626 -40.66 13.02 22.39
CA THR A 626 -40.50 11.70 23.02
C THR A 626 -41.35 10.68 22.29
N VAL A 627 -40.76 9.53 21.95
CA VAL A 627 -41.42 8.43 21.25
C VAL A 627 -41.37 7.20 22.13
N LEU A 628 -42.54 6.62 22.40
CA LEU A 628 -42.70 5.31 23.02
C LEU A 628 -43.47 4.38 22.10
N ALA A 629 -42.79 3.37 21.56
CA ALA A 629 -43.39 2.37 20.69
C ALA A 629 -43.20 0.95 21.24
N LEU A 630 -44.13 0.06 20.95
CA LEU A 630 -43.97 -1.37 21.06
C LEU A 630 -43.27 -1.83 19.78
N ILE A 631 -42.21 -2.62 19.91
CA ILE A 631 -41.37 -3.04 18.79
C ILE A 631 -41.45 -4.56 18.59
N THR A 632 -41.76 -4.97 17.38
CA THR A 632 -41.68 -6.35 16.90
C THR A 632 -40.73 -6.46 15.72
N VAL A 633 -40.15 -7.65 15.52
CA VAL A 633 -39.36 -8.02 14.35
C VAL A 633 -40.07 -9.17 13.67
N ASP A 634 -40.54 -8.96 12.44
CA ASP A 634 -41.31 -9.95 11.66
C ASP A 634 -42.51 -10.54 12.45
N GLY A 635 -43.12 -9.74 13.31
CA GLY A 635 -44.23 -10.14 14.19
C GLY A 635 -43.84 -10.91 15.47
N ASP A 636 -42.55 -11.18 15.70
CA ASP A 636 -41.99 -11.68 16.95
C ASP A 636 -41.43 -10.56 17.83
N VAL A 637 -41.14 -10.86 19.10
CA VAL A 637 -40.64 -9.86 20.07
C VAL A 637 -39.17 -9.58 19.75
N ALA A 638 -38.82 -8.30 19.57
CA ALA A 638 -37.42 -7.87 19.34
C ALA A 638 -36.50 -8.30 20.48
N ALA A 639 -35.21 -8.50 20.20
CA ALA A 639 -34.22 -8.80 21.22
C ALA A 639 -33.89 -7.52 22.04
N LEU A 640 -33.22 -7.65 23.19
CA LEU A 640 -32.97 -6.50 24.08
C LEU A 640 -31.73 -5.68 23.72
N ASP A 641 -30.98 -6.24 22.80
CA ASP A 641 -29.65 -5.86 22.37
C ASP A 641 -29.68 -5.26 20.93
N ASP A 642 -30.85 -5.33 20.29
CA ASP A 642 -31.22 -4.54 19.11
C ASP A 642 -31.40 -3.03 19.45
N ALA A 643 -31.35 -2.19 18.42
CA ALA A 643 -31.45 -0.73 18.56
C ALA A 643 -32.39 -0.09 17.52
N VAL A 644 -32.85 1.13 17.80
CA VAL A 644 -33.67 1.93 16.86
C VAL A 644 -33.12 3.35 16.72
N ALA A 645 -32.88 3.77 15.49
CA ALA A 645 -32.53 5.14 15.11
C ALA A 645 -33.73 5.91 14.56
N ALA A 646 -33.69 7.23 14.70
CA ALA A 646 -34.67 8.18 14.18
C ALA A 646 -33.99 9.24 13.31
N TYR A 647 -34.46 9.41 12.09
CA TYR A 647 -33.91 10.34 11.09
C TYR A 647 -34.92 11.43 10.71
N VAL A 648 -34.42 12.62 10.38
CA VAL A 648 -35.19 13.72 9.79
C VAL A 648 -34.45 14.23 8.57
N ASP A 649 -35.05 14.11 7.37
CA ASP A 649 -34.42 14.47 6.09
C ASP A 649 -33.02 13.83 5.90
N GLY A 650 -32.84 12.58 6.40
CA GLY A 650 -31.58 11.83 6.33
C GLY A 650 -30.54 12.15 7.41
N GLU A 651 -30.81 13.10 8.32
CA GLU A 651 -29.93 13.41 9.45
C GLU A 651 -30.35 12.63 10.71
N LEU A 652 -29.42 11.95 11.38
CA LEU A 652 -29.70 11.21 12.62
C LEU A 652 -30.10 12.19 13.74
N ARG A 653 -31.29 12.00 14.30
CA ARG A 653 -31.89 12.90 15.32
C ARG A 653 -32.26 12.21 16.61
N GLY A 654 -32.14 10.89 16.70
CA GLY A 654 -32.38 10.18 17.95
C GLY A 654 -32.01 8.71 17.82
N GLU A 655 -31.69 8.11 18.95
CA GLU A 655 -31.37 6.71 19.09
C GLU A 655 -32.02 6.21 20.39
N GLY A 656 -32.38 4.94 20.43
CA GLY A 656 -32.76 4.32 21.69
C GLY A 656 -32.64 2.80 21.70
N ASP A 657 -32.43 2.30 22.91
CA ASP A 657 -32.33 0.88 23.23
C ASP A 657 -33.72 0.26 23.46
N ILE A 658 -33.81 -1.06 23.24
CA ILE A 658 -35.01 -1.83 23.51
C ILE A 658 -35.11 -2.19 24.99
N ILE A 659 -36.30 -2.00 25.57
CA ILE A 659 -36.62 -2.30 26.96
C ILE A 659 -37.76 -3.32 27.08
N GLU A 660 -37.66 -4.26 28.01
CA GLU A 660 -38.75 -5.21 28.31
C GLU A 660 -39.69 -4.66 29.40
N PHE A 661 -41.01 -4.72 29.16
CA PHE A 661 -42.02 -4.44 30.17
C PHE A 661 -43.22 -5.40 30.06
N GLU A 662 -43.54 -6.10 31.15
CA GLU A 662 -44.66 -7.05 31.25
C GLU A 662 -44.70 -8.14 30.14
N GLY A 663 -43.54 -8.53 29.59
CA GLY A 663 -43.39 -9.58 28.59
C GLY A 663 -43.58 -9.12 27.13
N ALA A 664 -43.52 -7.80 26.89
CA ALA A 664 -43.41 -7.18 25.57
C ALA A 664 -42.22 -6.21 25.56
N THR A 665 -41.65 -5.98 24.39
CA THR A 665 -40.53 -5.05 24.17
C THR A 665 -41.02 -3.70 23.66
N TYR A 666 -40.34 -2.65 24.11
CA TYR A 666 -40.66 -1.27 23.78
C TYR A 666 -39.37 -0.52 23.47
N ILE A 667 -39.49 0.52 22.65
CA ILE A 667 -38.48 1.55 22.46
C ILE A 667 -38.94 2.82 23.14
N ASN A 668 -38.05 3.48 23.88
CA ASN A 668 -38.30 4.78 24.49
C ASN A 668 -37.16 5.74 24.15
N MET A 669 -37.40 6.62 23.19
CA MET A 669 -36.34 7.47 22.64
C MET A 669 -36.73 8.95 22.60
N SER A 670 -35.70 9.79 22.54
CA SER A 670 -35.83 11.24 22.33
C SER A 670 -35.37 11.59 20.91
N VAL A 671 -36.18 12.36 20.19
CA VAL A 671 -35.88 12.80 18.82
C VAL A 671 -35.71 14.33 18.81
N TYR A 672 -34.57 14.80 18.33
CA TYR A 672 -34.19 16.21 18.28
C TYR A 672 -34.71 16.90 17.01
N LEU A 673 -35.46 17.99 17.18
CA LEU A 673 -36.17 18.69 16.12
C LEU A 673 -35.63 20.11 15.91
N ALA A 674 -35.41 20.53 14.66
CA ALA A 674 -34.91 21.87 14.35
C ALA A 674 -35.97 22.96 14.60
N GLY A 675 -37.24 22.57 14.69
CA GLY A 675 -38.34 23.37 15.18
C GLY A 675 -39.50 23.44 14.18
N GLY A 676 -40.73 23.36 14.70
CA GLY A 676 -41.92 23.25 13.87
C GLY A 676 -42.46 21.83 13.85
N MET A 677 -42.99 21.41 12.69
CA MET A 677 -43.46 20.06 12.43
C MET A 677 -42.50 19.45 11.41
N GLU A 678 -41.92 18.30 11.74
CA GLU A 678 -40.91 17.58 10.96
C GLU A 678 -41.38 16.12 10.82
N MET A 679 -41.07 15.49 9.69
CA MET A 679 -41.30 14.06 9.47
C MET A 679 -40.11 13.30 10.05
N VAL A 680 -40.40 12.27 10.84
CA VAL A 680 -39.39 11.40 11.45
C VAL A 680 -39.55 10.00 10.90
N ASP A 681 -38.47 9.46 10.36
CA ASP A 681 -38.33 8.10 9.87
C ASP A 681 -37.54 7.27 10.89
N PHE A 682 -37.79 5.96 10.95
CA PHE A 682 -37.13 5.07 11.91
C PHE A 682 -36.45 3.89 11.23
N VAL A 683 -35.28 3.53 11.75
CA VAL A 683 -34.49 2.38 11.29
C VAL A 683 -34.24 1.47 12.48
N PHE A 684 -34.37 0.17 12.28
CA PHE A 684 -34.05 -0.86 13.25
C PHE A 684 -32.67 -1.44 12.95
N PHE A 685 -31.92 -1.82 13.98
CA PHE A 685 -30.71 -2.62 13.85
C PHE A 685 -30.90 -3.94 14.58
N ASN A 686 -30.78 -5.03 13.84
CA ASN A 686 -30.75 -6.38 14.38
C ASN A 686 -29.30 -6.71 14.78
N GLN A 687 -29.05 -6.86 16.09
CA GLN A 687 -27.70 -7.17 16.55
C GLN A 687 -27.31 -8.64 16.30
N ASP A 688 -28.27 -9.57 16.27
CA ASP A 688 -27.97 -10.97 15.96
C ASP A 688 -27.59 -11.17 14.48
N GLU A 689 -28.14 -10.33 13.59
CA GLU A 689 -27.94 -10.43 12.13
C GLU A 689 -27.00 -9.36 11.56
N CYS A 690 -26.56 -8.41 12.39
CA CYS A 690 -25.68 -7.30 12.00
C CYS A 690 -26.21 -6.47 10.83
N SER A 691 -27.52 -6.31 10.75
CA SER A 691 -28.19 -5.69 9.62
C SER A 691 -29.12 -4.57 10.09
N THR A 692 -29.30 -3.57 9.22
CA THR A 692 -30.32 -2.54 9.42
C THR A 692 -31.57 -2.88 8.63
N CYS A 693 -32.73 -2.69 9.24
CA CYS A 693 -34.02 -2.98 8.65
C CYS A 693 -34.92 -1.74 8.74
N SER A 694 -35.81 -1.55 7.77
CA SER A 694 -36.80 -0.49 7.82
C SER A 694 -37.88 -0.79 8.87
N ILE A 695 -38.32 0.23 9.59
CA ILE A 695 -39.54 0.18 10.40
C ILE A 695 -40.67 0.83 9.59
N ASP A 696 -41.80 0.13 9.41
CA ASP A 696 -43.01 0.68 8.74
C ASP A 696 -43.76 1.65 9.66
N ALA A 697 -43.12 2.78 9.99
CA ALA A 697 -43.70 3.85 10.79
C ALA A 697 -43.16 5.23 10.38
N GLU A 698 -44.04 6.10 9.93
CA GLU A 698 -43.75 7.53 9.77
C GLU A 698 -44.40 8.34 10.90
N LEU A 699 -43.67 9.29 11.47
CA LEU A 699 -44.16 10.16 12.54
C LEU A 699 -44.09 11.65 12.18
N GLU A 700 -45.25 12.31 12.11
CA GLU A 700 -45.35 13.77 12.11
C GLU A 700 -45.05 14.33 13.51
N ALA A 701 -43.78 14.60 13.80
CA ALA A 701 -43.31 15.08 15.10
C ALA A 701 -43.39 16.61 15.22
N MET A 702 -43.86 17.10 16.37
CA MET A 702 -43.90 18.52 16.70
C MET A 702 -43.03 18.82 17.93
N GLU A 703 -42.58 20.06 18.06
CA GLU A 703 -41.81 20.53 19.23
C GLU A 703 -42.50 20.18 20.57
N PHE A 704 -41.78 19.47 21.45
CA PHE A 704 -42.26 18.93 22.74
C PHE A 704 -43.45 17.96 22.64
N GLY A 705 -43.59 17.27 21.50
CA GLY A 705 -44.59 16.23 21.33
C GLY A 705 -44.25 14.96 22.12
N GLU A 706 -45.29 14.34 22.70
CA GLU A 706 -45.21 13.02 23.33
C GLU A 706 -46.04 12.06 22.48
N TYR A 707 -45.41 11.01 21.96
CA TYR A 707 -46.01 10.08 21.03
C TYR A 707 -45.93 8.65 21.57
N GLY A 708 -47.09 8.04 21.78
CA GLY A 708 -47.23 6.74 22.41
C GLY A 708 -47.20 6.79 23.96
N SER A 709 -47.71 5.73 24.59
CA SER A 709 -47.67 5.54 26.04
C SER A 709 -47.77 4.04 26.37
N PHE A 710 -47.38 3.59 27.56
CA PHE A 710 -47.54 2.17 27.93
C PHE A 710 -49.00 1.67 27.86
N ALA A 711 -49.98 2.57 27.92
CA ALA A 711 -51.40 2.21 27.78
C ALA A 711 -51.88 2.17 26.32
N ASP A 712 -51.16 2.82 25.41
CA ASP A 712 -51.47 2.99 23.98
C ASP A 712 -50.15 3.32 23.24
N PRO A 713 -49.27 2.33 23.04
CA PRO A 713 -47.96 2.55 22.43
C PRO A 713 -48.12 2.76 20.92
N LEU A 714 -47.14 3.43 20.29
CA LEU A 714 -46.99 3.31 18.85
C LEU A 714 -46.61 1.87 18.49
N MET A 715 -46.90 1.44 17.28
CA MET A 715 -46.56 0.09 16.81
C MET A 715 -45.44 0.21 15.80
N PHE A 716 -44.26 -0.29 16.15
CA PHE A 716 -43.13 -0.44 15.25
C PHE A 716 -42.99 -1.93 14.91
N ASP A 717 -42.93 -2.23 13.63
CA ASP A 717 -42.68 -3.58 13.12
C ASP A 717 -41.49 -3.48 12.17
N ALA A 718 -40.35 -4.02 12.61
CA ALA A 718 -39.13 -4.11 11.82
C ALA A 718 -39.22 -5.34 10.92
N ASN A 719 -38.96 -5.15 9.63
CA ASN A 719 -38.98 -6.23 8.65
C ASN A 719 -37.54 -6.64 8.30
N CYS A 720 -37.01 -7.65 9.00
CA CYS A 720 -35.61 -8.07 8.92
C CYS A 720 -35.40 -9.39 8.18
N ALA A 721 -36.47 -10.08 7.77
CA ALA A 721 -36.31 -11.31 7.02
C ALA A 721 -35.62 -11.06 5.66
N ASP A 722 -34.36 -11.48 5.55
CA ASP A 722 -33.65 -11.55 4.28
C ASP A 722 -34.47 -12.38 3.27
N ILE A 723 -34.59 -11.83 2.08
CA ILE A 723 -35.20 -12.51 0.95
C ILE A 723 -34.13 -12.85 -0.07
N THR A 724 -34.11 -14.10 -0.50
CA THR A 724 -33.24 -14.52 -1.60
C THR A 724 -33.99 -14.34 -2.91
N LEU A 725 -33.48 -13.46 -3.76
CA LEU A 725 -33.84 -13.40 -5.18
C LEU A 725 -33.07 -14.49 -5.92
N GLU A 726 -33.76 -15.40 -6.62
CA GLU A 726 -33.15 -16.39 -7.51
C GLU A 726 -33.67 -16.23 -8.96
N VAL A 727 -32.74 -16.17 -9.90
CA VAL A 727 -32.96 -15.87 -11.32
C VAL A 727 -32.14 -16.85 -12.18
N GLU A 728 -32.82 -17.62 -13.05
CA GLU A 728 -32.15 -18.56 -13.97
C GLU A 728 -31.61 -17.86 -15.23
N LEU A 729 -30.31 -17.55 -15.24
CA LEU A 729 -29.62 -16.96 -16.38
C LEU A 729 -29.45 -17.97 -17.51
N MET A 730 -29.70 -17.54 -18.74
CA MET A 730 -29.49 -18.37 -19.94
C MET A 730 -28.17 -18.03 -20.63
N GLU A 731 -27.58 -19.00 -21.32
CA GLU A 731 -26.46 -18.77 -22.24
C GLU A 731 -26.69 -17.52 -23.12
N GLY A 732 -25.73 -16.59 -23.10
CA GLY A 732 -25.83 -15.30 -23.79
C GLY A 732 -26.31 -14.17 -22.89
N TRP A 733 -27.01 -13.19 -23.47
CA TRP A 733 -27.44 -11.96 -22.80
C TRP A 733 -28.74 -12.15 -22.00
N ASN A 734 -28.76 -11.65 -20.76
CA ASN A 734 -29.88 -11.67 -19.81
C ASN A 734 -30.13 -10.27 -19.26
N TYR A 735 -31.40 -9.95 -19.02
CA TYR A 735 -31.86 -8.67 -18.45
C TYR A 735 -32.30 -8.88 -17.01
N VAL A 736 -31.50 -8.39 -16.07
CA VAL A 736 -31.69 -8.66 -14.64
C VAL A 736 -31.61 -7.39 -13.82
N SER A 737 -32.21 -7.41 -12.64
CA SER A 737 -32.02 -6.40 -11.59
C SER A 737 -32.05 -7.08 -10.23
N THR A 738 -31.49 -6.43 -9.23
CA THR A 738 -31.75 -6.79 -7.83
C THR A 738 -33.01 -6.05 -7.38
N ASN A 739 -33.76 -6.68 -6.49
CA ASN A 739 -34.85 -6.05 -5.75
C ASN A 739 -34.65 -6.20 -4.24
N VAL A 740 -33.40 -6.44 -3.86
CA VAL A 740 -32.90 -6.58 -2.50
C VAL A 740 -31.68 -5.69 -2.35
N THR A 741 -31.42 -5.22 -1.14
CA THR A 741 -30.19 -4.55 -0.75
C THR A 741 -29.11 -5.63 -0.63
N PRO A 742 -28.14 -5.73 -1.55
CA PRO A 742 -27.14 -6.78 -1.48
C PRO A 742 -26.17 -6.52 -0.32
N ASP A 743 -25.66 -7.59 0.29
CA ASP A 743 -24.65 -7.51 1.37
C ASP A 743 -23.37 -6.78 0.93
N ASP A 744 -23.03 -6.87 -0.36
CA ASP A 744 -21.89 -6.20 -0.98
C ASP A 744 -22.33 -5.53 -2.29
N TYR A 745 -22.04 -4.24 -2.40
CA TYR A 745 -22.36 -3.42 -3.56
C TYR A 745 -21.34 -3.57 -4.69
N ALA A 746 -20.21 -4.26 -4.51
CA ALA A 746 -19.27 -4.47 -5.60
C ALA A 746 -19.86 -5.34 -6.72
N ILE A 747 -19.74 -4.90 -7.97
CA ILE A 747 -20.22 -5.63 -9.15
C ILE A 747 -19.49 -6.97 -9.32
N SER A 748 -18.23 -7.03 -8.87
CA SER A 748 -17.45 -8.26 -8.79
C SER A 748 -18.10 -9.28 -7.84
N SER A 749 -18.47 -8.86 -6.63
CA SER A 749 -19.11 -9.72 -5.64
C SER A 749 -20.51 -10.16 -6.10
N LEU A 750 -21.31 -9.19 -6.58
CA LEU A 750 -22.69 -9.42 -7.00
C LEU A 750 -22.83 -10.35 -8.21
N PHE A 751 -21.87 -10.35 -9.14
CA PHE A 751 -21.96 -11.14 -10.38
C PHE A 751 -20.76 -12.04 -10.66
N GLU A 752 -19.52 -11.59 -10.52
CA GLU A 752 -18.34 -12.41 -10.90
C GLU A 752 -18.13 -13.57 -9.93
N ASP A 753 -18.08 -13.26 -8.63
CA ASP A 753 -17.90 -14.26 -7.58
C ASP A 753 -19.12 -15.20 -7.51
N ALA A 754 -20.32 -14.63 -7.63
CA ALA A 754 -21.58 -15.38 -7.63
C ALA A 754 -21.74 -16.35 -8.83
N LEU A 755 -21.03 -16.13 -9.94
CA LEU A 755 -21.12 -16.95 -11.16
C LEU A 755 -19.87 -17.80 -11.43
N GLU A 756 -18.92 -17.86 -10.49
CA GLU A 756 -17.75 -18.75 -10.51
C GLU A 756 -17.02 -18.84 -11.88
N GLY A 757 -16.88 -17.71 -12.59
CA GLY A 757 -16.20 -17.63 -13.89
C GLY A 757 -17.07 -17.88 -15.14
N ASN A 758 -18.39 -18.04 -14.98
CA ASN A 758 -19.36 -18.11 -16.10
C ASN A 758 -19.77 -16.72 -16.64
N LEU A 759 -19.45 -15.65 -15.90
CA LEU A 759 -19.72 -14.28 -16.32
C LEU A 759 -18.78 -13.86 -17.47
N LEU A 760 -19.35 -13.29 -18.53
CA LEU A 760 -18.60 -12.74 -19.67
C LEU A 760 -18.60 -11.22 -19.70
N LYS A 761 -19.71 -10.57 -19.31
CA LYS A 761 -19.85 -9.11 -19.34
C LYS A 761 -21.07 -8.65 -18.54
N VAL A 762 -20.97 -7.50 -17.88
CA VAL A 762 -22.11 -6.73 -17.32
C VAL A 762 -22.14 -5.38 -18.02
N LEU A 763 -23.33 -4.95 -18.40
CA LEU A 763 -23.63 -3.59 -18.80
C LEU A 763 -24.62 -3.01 -17.80
N GLY A 764 -24.37 -1.79 -17.35
CA GLY A 764 -25.12 -1.16 -16.28
C GLY A 764 -25.02 0.35 -16.34
N ASP A 765 -25.48 0.99 -15.28
CA ASP A 765 -25.72 2.42 -15.26
C ASP A 765 -24.43 3.27 -15.20
N ASP A 766 -24.44 4.35 -15.98
CA ASP A 766 -23.71 5.61 -15.72
C ASP A 766 -24.64 6.72 -16.25
N ALA A 767 -25.51 7.22 -15.37
CA ALA A 767 -26.49 8.30 -15.63
C ALA A 767 -27.63 7.97 -16.62
N PHE A 768 -28.34 6.88 -16.37
CA PHE A 768 -29.59 6.42 -16.98
C PHE A 768 -29.56 6.21 -18.50
N ALA A 769 -28.40 5.88 -19.05
CA ALA A 769 -28.22 5.20 -20.32
C ALA A 769 -27.13 4.14 -20.14
N LEU A 770 -27.12 3.06 -20.94
CA LEU A 770 -26.03 2.06 -20.84
C LEU A 770 -24.67 2.74 -21.09
N GLY A 771 -23.90 2.95 -20.04
CA GLY A 771 -22.61 3.66 -20.05
C GLY A 771 -21.54 2.94 -19.23
N GLY A 772 -21.94 2.31 -18.13
CA GLY A 772 -21.10 1.43 -17.32
C GLY A 772 -20.90 0.06 -17.98
N SER A 773 -19.67 -0.45 -17.95
CA SER A 773 -19.39 -1.83 -18.33
C SER A 773 -18.38 -2.48 -17.40
N TYR A 774 -18.64 -3.76 -17.11
CA TYR A 774 -17.75 -4.63 -16.36
C TYR A 774 -17.45 -5.88 -17.18
N THR A 775 -16.20 -6.27 -17.24
CA THR A 775 -15.74 -7.51 -17.88
C THR A 775 -14.84 -8.25 -16.87
N PRO A 776 -15.14 -9.52 -16.57
CA PRO A 776 -14.29 -10.31 -15.67
C PRO A 776 -12.86 -10.45 -16.18
N GLY A 777 -11.89 -10.45 -15.27
CA GLY A 777 -10.48 -10.67 -15.56
C GLY A 777 -9.76 -9.57 -16.36
N ILE A 778 -10.38 -8.41 -16.61
CA ILE A 778 -9.65 -7.21 -17.04
C ILE A 778 -9.36 -6.32 -15.82
N PRO A 779 -8.22 -5.59 -15.78
CA PRO A 779 -7.91 -4.71 -14.67
C PRO A 779 -9.05 -3.72 -14.37
N SER A 780 -9.33 -3.48 -13.10
CA SER A 780 -10.46 -2.67 -12.62
C SER A 780 -10.52 -1.28 -13.27
N VAL A 781 -9.38 -0.66 -13.56
CA VAL A 781 -9.27 0.62 -14.29
C VAL A 781 -9.95 0.64 -15.67
N PHE A 782 -10.16 -0.51 -16.30
CA PHE A 782 -10.88 -0.63 -17.57
C PHE A 782 -12.37 -0.98 -17.41
N ASN A 783 -12.80 -1.30 -16.20
CA ASN A 783 -14.20 -1.50 -15.85
C ASN A 783 -14.78 -0.18 -15.35
N SER A 784 -15.67 0.42 -16.14
CA SER A 784 -16.38 1.66 -15.78
C SER A 784 -17.56 1.42 -14.84
N LEU A 785 -18.01 0.17 -14.70
CA LEU A 785 -19.07 -0.23 -13.76
C LEU A 785 -18.44 -1.07 -12.65
N GLN A 786 -18.27 -0.51 -11.46
CA GLN A 786 -17.63 -1.21 -10.34
C GLN A 786 -18.55 -1.40 -9.14
N MET A 787 -19.50 -0.49 -8.94
CA MET A 787 -20.45 -0.51 -7.83
C MET A 787 -21.89 -0.66 -8.34
N HIS A 788 -22.68 -1.39 -7.58
CA HIS A 788 -24.12 -1.47 -7.67
C HIS A 788 -24.74 -0.17 -7.16
N THR A 789 -25.92 0.15 -7.67
CA THR A 789 -26.82 1.16 -7.11
C THR A 789 -28.18 0.51 -6.97
N ASP A 790 -28.87 0.76 -5.85
CA ASP A 790 -30.21 0.24 -5.63
C ASP A 790 -31.15 0.63 -6.79
N ALA A 791 -32.05 -0.29 -7.13
CA ALA A 791 -32.98 -0.18 -8.25
C ALA A 791 -32.35 -0.10 -9.66
N ALA A 792 -31.02 -0.22 -9.80
CA ALA A 792 -30.39 -0.26 -11.11
C ALA A 792 -30.74 -1.54 -11.88
N GLY A 793 -30.89 -1.39 -13.20
CA GLY A 793 -31.09 -2.50 -14.13
C GLY A 793 -29.81 -2.85 -14.87
N TYR A 794 -29.53 -4.14 -15.03
CA TYR A 794 -28.33 -4.66 -15.69
C TYR A 794 -28.67 -5.52 -16.90
N VAL A 795 -27.73 -5.57 -17.83
CA VAL A 795 -27.71 -6.51 -18.95
C VAL A 795 -26.43 -7.33 -18.87
N ILE A 796 -26.56 -8.61 -18.51
CA ILE A 796 -25.42 -9.48 -18.23
C ILE A 796 -25.28 -10.57 -19.28
N LYS A 797 -24.05 -10.92 -19.64
CA LYS A 797 -23.73 -11.99 -20.58
C LYS A 797 -23.05 -13.13 -19.83
N VAL A 798 -23.58 -14.35 -19.98
CA VAL A 798 -22.99 -15.58 -19.41
C VAL A 798 -22.65 -16.59 -20.50
N GLU A 799 -21.69 -17.47 -20.23
CA GLU A 799 -21.22 -18.50 -21.17
C GLU A 799 -22.16 -19.70 -21.23
N GLU A 800 -22.66 -20.15 -20.08
CA GLU A 800 -23.59 -21.27 -19.93
C GLU A 800 -24.80 -20.88 -19.05
N THR A 801 -25.87 -21.67 -19.12
CA THR A 801 -27.06 -21.47 -18.27
C THR A 801 -26.73 -21.76 -16.81
N GLU A 802 -27.07 -20.84 -15.91
CA GLU A 802 -26.75 -20.91 -14.49
C GLU A 802 -27.82 -20.21 -13.63
N LEU A 803 -27.94 -20.62 -12.37
CA LEU A 803 -28.76 -19.92 -11.39
C LEU A 803 -27.92 -18.82 -10.74
N TRP A 804 -28.36 -17.58 -10.91
CA TRP A 804 -27.84 -16.43 -10.20
C TRP A 804 -28.81 -16.02 -9.11
N GLY A 805 -28.30 -15.53 -7.98
CA GLY A 805 -29.15 -14.99 -6.93
C GLY A 805 -28.43 -13.95 -6.10
N SER A 806 -29.23 -13.18 -5.37
CA SER A 806 -28.79 -12.17 -4.42
C SER A 806 -29.68 -12.29 -3.19
N THR A 807 -29.08 -12.29 -2.01
CA THR A 807 -29.78 -12.30 -0.73
C THR A 807 -29.58 -10.94 -0.07
N GLY A 808 -30.61 -10.49 0.64
CA GLY A 808 -30.55 -9.32 1.50
C GLY A 808 -31.95 -8.78 1.80
N ALA A 809 -32.00 -7.60 2.43
CA ALA A 809 -33.24 -6.94 2.80
C ALA A 809 -34.06 -6.55 1.55
N ALA A 810 -35.38 -6.67 1.62
CA ALA A 810 -36.25 -6.24 0.51
C ALA A 810 -36.17 -4.72 0.29
N LEU A 811 -35.87 -4.29 -0.94
CA LEU A 811 -35.86 -2.85 -1.24
C LEU A 811 -37.26 -2.23 -1.10
N ASP A 812 -37.33 -1.09 -0.43
CA ASP A 812 -38.57 -0.33 -0.29
C ASP A 812 -38.89 0.42 -1.58
N ALA A 813 -39.84 -0.13 -2.34
CA ALA A 813 -40.34 0.43 -3.59
C ALA A 813 -40.85 1.88 -3.49
N ALA A 814 -41.37 2.30 -2.32
CA ALA A 814 -41.89 3.65 -2.11
C ALA A 814 -40.79 4.67 -1.82
N ASN A 815 -39.69 4.23 -1.18
CA ASN A 815 -38.59 5.07 -0.71
C ASN A 815 -37.31 4.94 -1.54
N THR A 816 -37.35 4.21 -2.65
CA THR A 816 -36.25 4.11 -3.62
C THR A 816 -36.65 4.81 -4.93
N PRO A 817 -36.60 6.17 -5.01
CA PRO A 817 -36.94 6.90 -6.22
C PRO A 817 -35.84 6.74 -7.31
N LEU A 818 -36.25 6.55 -8.57
CA LEU A 818 -35.33 6.52 -9.71
C LEU A 818 -35.47 7.82 -10.52
N ASP A 819 -34.41 8.62 -10.56
CA ASP A 819 -34.38 9.86 -11.36
C ASP A 819 -34.06 9.57 -12.82
N LEU A 820 -35.04 9.60 -13.71
CA LEU A 820 -34.86 9.18 -15.09
C LEU A 820 -34.69 10.36 -16.05
N ASN A 821 -33.76 10.23 -17.00
CA ASN A 821 -33.46 11.21 -18.03
C ASN A 821 -34.47 11.18 -19.19
N GLU A 822 -34.63 12.30 -19.89
CA GLU A 822 -35.35 12.32 -21.17
C GLU A 822 -34.61 11.42 -22.18
N GLY A 823 -35.33 10.50 -22.83
CA GLY A 823 -34.74 9.49 -23.71
C GLY A 823 -34.79 8.08 -23.13
N TRP A 824 -33.90 7.20 -23.57
CA TRP A 824 -33.86 5.79 -23.19
C TRP A 824 -33.09 5.60 -21.88
N ASN A 825 -33.71 4.91 -20.94
CA ASN A 825 -33.16 4.52 -19.65
C ASN A 825 -33.29 3.01 -19.47
N ILE A 826 -32.43 2.41 -18.66
CA ILE A 826 -32.60 1.05 -18.14
C ILE A 826 -32.96 1.14 -16.66
N ILE A 827 -33.99 0.42 -16.25
CA ILE A 827 -34.50 0.42 -14.88
C ILE A 827 -34.58 -1.00 -14.35
N GLY A 828 -34.27 -1.17 -13.06
CA GLY A 828 -34.58 -2.39 -12.31
C GLY A 828 -35.99 -2.35 -11.74
N TYR A 829 -36.64 -3.51 -11.63
CA TYR A 829 -37.95 -3.61 -11.01
C TYR A 829 -37.82 -3.91 -9.51
N VAL A 830 -38.10 -2.89 -8.69
CA VAL A 830 -37.94 -2.91 -7.23
C VAL A 830 -39.02 -3.70 -6.47
N PRO A 831 -40.32 -3.66 -6.84
CA PRO A 831 -41.35 -4.36 -6.05
C PRO A 831 -41.12 -5.87 -5.97
N GLN A 832 -41.54 -6.48 -4.85
CA GLN A 832 -41.39 -7.91 -4.56
C GLN A 832 -42.40 -8.82 -5.27
N ALA A 833 -43.41 -8.25 -5.91
CA ALA A 833 -44.44 -8.99 -6.63
C ALA A 833 -44.70 -8.33 -7.98
N ALA A 834 -45.07 -9.14 -8.98
CA ALA A 834 -45.37 -8.62 -10.31
C ALA A 834 -46.55 -7.64 -10.30
N MET A 835 -46.48 -6.61 -11.14
CA MET A 835 -47.48 -5.56 -11.23
C MET A 835 -47.74 -5.15 -12.68
N ALA A 836 -48.98 -4.79 -12.99
CA ALA A 836 -49.33 -4.29 -14.32
C ALA A 836 -48.48 -3.05 -14.66
N VAL A 837 -47.98 -2.97 -15.90
CA VAL A 837 -47.07 -1.88 -16.34
C VAL A 837 -47.66 -0.50 -16.08
N ALA A 838 -48.96 -0.31 -16.33
CA ALA A 838 -49.64 0.97 -16.12
C ALA A 838 -49.74 1.36 -14.64
N ASP A 839 -49.85 0.39 -13.74
CA ASP A 839 -49.91 0.62 -12.30
C ASP A 839 -48.49 0.89 -11.75
N ALA A 840 -47.50 0.12 -12.21
CA ALA A 840 -46.11 0.27 -11.79
C ALA A 840 -45.51 1.63 -12.19
N LEU A 841 -45.89 2.17 -13.34
CA LEU A 841 -45.36 3.43 -13.88
C LEU A 841 -46.29 4.63 -13.62
N ALA A 842 -47.23 4.52 -12.67
CA ALA A 842 -48.24 5.54 -12.43
C ALA A 842 -47.67 6.89 -11.97
N SER A 843 -46.52 6.93 -11.28
CA SER A 843 -45.91 8.18 -10.81
C SER A 843 -45.41 9.08 -11.95
N ILE A 844 -45.06 8.47 -13.09
CA ILE A 844 -44.55 9.13 -14.30
C ILE A 844 -45.55 9.04 -15.45
N ASP A 845 -46.83 8.82 -15.15
CA ASP A 845 -47.89 8.78 -16.15
C ASP A 845 -47.90 10.06 -16.99
N GLY A 846 -47.89 9.90 -18.33
CA GLY A 846 -47.77 10.98 -19.29
C GLY A 846 -46.34 11.33 -19.74
N ALA A 847 -45.31 11.01 -18.95
CA ALA A 847 -43.91 11.15 -19.37
C ALA A 847 -43.39 9.89 -20.10
N VAL A 848 -44.02 8.73 -19.91
CA VAL A 848 -43.60 7.45 -20.51
C VAL A 848 -43.99 7.35 -21.99
N GLY A 849 -43.00 6.99 -22.83
CA GLY A 849 -43.15 6.70 -24.26
C GLY A 849 -43.27 5.20 -24.54
N THR A 850 -42.17 4.46 -24.45
CA THR A 850 -42.14 3.02 -24.79
C THR A 850 -41.37 2.26 -23.72
N VAL A 851 -41.88 1.08 -23.35
CA VAL A 851 -41.23 0.15 -22.42
C VAL A 851 -40.96 -1.16 -23.14
N ILE A 852 -39.73 -1.66 -23.04
CA ILE A 852 -39.27 -2.91 -23.66
C ILE A 852 -38.74 -3.84 -22.58
N ASP A 853 -39.24 -5.07 -22.60
CA ASP A 853 -38.62 -6.21 -21.92
C ASP A 853 -37.70 -6.89 -22.93
N GLY A 854 -36.39 -6.71 -22.75
CA GLY A 854 -35.38 -7.32 -23.63
C GLY A 854 -35.30 -8.84 -23.49
N GLN A 855 -35.69 -9.39 -22.35
CA GLN A 855 -35.65 -10.83 -22.07
C GLN A 855 -36.69 -11.58 -22.89
N ASN A 856 -37.93 -11.08 -22.95
CA ASN A 856 -38.99 -11.70 -23.73
C ASN A 856 -39.22 -11.06 -25.09
N GLY A 857 -38.65 -9.88 -25.34
CA GLY A 857 -38.88 -9.06 -26.52
C GLY A 857 -40.30 -8.48 -26.58
N THR A 858 -40.96 -8.30 -25.42
CA THR A 858 -42.30 -7.71 -25.33
C THR A 858 -42.18 -6.19 -25.26
N VAL A 859 -43.23 -5.50 -25.71
CA VAL A 859 -43.26 -4.03 -25.75
C VAL A 859 -44.58 -3.54 -25.18
N TRP A 860 -44.53 -2.45 -24.43
CA TRP A 860 -45.68 -1.68 -24.00
C TRP A 860 -45.50 -0.22 -24.41
N ASN A 861 -46.56 0.39 -24.94
CA ASN A 861 -46.59 1.80 -25.27
C ASN A 861 -48.01 2.34 -24.95
N PRO A 862 -48.15 3.39 -24.12
CA PRO A 862 -49.45 3.89 -23.68
C PRO A 862 -50.24 4.57 -24.81
N ALA A 863 -49.58 5.00 -25.89
CA ALA A 863 -50.23 5.59 -27.05
C ALA A 863 -50.77 4.53 -28.04
N ASN A 864 -50.40 3.25 -27.89
CA ASN A 864 -50.94 2.15 -28.67
C ASN A 864 -52.23 1.59 -28.03
N PRO A 865 -53.16 1.03 -28.82
CA PRO A 865 -54.32 0.33 -28.25
C PRO A 865 -53.88 -0.86 -27.39
N ASN A 866 -54.57 -1.09 -26.27
CA ASN A 866 -54.21 -2.11 -25.29
C ASN A 866 -54.06 -3.52 -25.89
N GLU A 867 -54.78 -3.83 -26.97
CA GLU A 867 -54.71 -5.12 -27.64
C GLU A 867 -53.35 -5.38 -28.33
N PHE A 868 -52.55 -4.33 -28.57
CA PHE A 868 -51.22 -4.43 -29.17
C PHE A 868 -50.10 -4.55 -28.15
N ASN A 869 -50.31 -4.01 -26.95
CA ASN A 869 -49.31 -4.07 -25.89
C ASN A 869 -49.11 -5.54 -25.49
N SER A 870 -47.86 -5.96 -25.60
CA SER A 870 -47.46 -7.34 -25.37
C SER A 870 -46.68 -7.53 -24.08
N LEU A 871 -46.17 -6.44 -23.49
CA LEU A 871 -45.70 -6.38 -22.13
C LEU A 871 -46.86 -5.91 -21.26
N LEU A 872 -47.30 -6.76 -20.33
CA LEU A 872 -48.51 -6.51 -19.53
C LEU A 872 -48.20 -6.27 -18.06
N GLU A 873 -47.18 -6.95 -17.53
CA GLU A 873 -46.73 -6.87 -16.14
C GLU A 873 -45.21 -6.71 -16.11
N LEU A 874 -44.70 -6.01 -15.10
CA LEU A 874 -43.30 -5.99 -14.72
C LEU A 874 -43.10 -6.99 -13.57
N GLU A 875 -41.99 -7.73 -13.56
CA GLU A 875 -41.73 -8.82 -12.63
C GLU A 875 -40.43 -8.61 -11.83
N PRO A 876 -40.37 -9.09 -10.57
CA PRO A 876 -39.15 -9.10 -9.76
C PRO A 876 -37.97 -9.77 -10.47
N GLY A 877 -36.75 -9.26 -10.22
CA GLY A 877 -35.51 -9.81 -10.77
C GLY A 877 -35.22 -9.46 -12.23
N ARG A 878 -36.04 -8.59 -12.86
CA ARG A 878 -35.90 -8.20 -14.27
C ARG A 878 -35.61 -6.72 -14.44
N SER A 879 -34.77 -6.41 -15.43
CA SER A 879 -34.58 -5.05 -15.92
C SER A 879 -35.38 -4.76 -17.18
N TYR A 880 -35.73 -3.49 -17.37
CA TYR A 880 -36.54 -3.00 -18.49
C TYR A 880 -35.93 -1.76 -19.12
N TRP A 881 -36.04 -1.66 -20.43
CA TRP A 881 -35.78 -0.41 -21.14
C TRP A 881 -37.02 0.47 -21.10
N ILE A 882 -36.88 1.70 -20.65
CA ILE A 882 -37.94 2.69 -20.62
C ILE A 882 -37.50 3.96 -21.36
N ARG A 883 -38.30 4.38 -22.33
CA ARG A 883 -38.13 5.67 -22.98
C ARG A 883 -39.04 6.71 -22.35
N LEU A 884 -38.45 7.78 -21.83
CA LEU A 884 -39.16 8.96 -21.39
C LEU A 884 -39.23 10.01 -22.51
N LEU A 885 -40.36 10.72 -22.55
CA LEU A 885 -40.63 11.86 -23.40
C LEU A 885 -40.16 13.18 -22.76
N GLU A 886 -40.01 13.18 -21.45
CA GLU A 886 -39.42 14.25 -20.63
C GLU A 886 -38.84 13.61 -19.36
N ALA A 887 -37.77 14.19 -18.79
CA ALA A 887 -37.15 13.69 -17.56
C ALA A 887 -38.16 13.66 -16.40
N ALA A 888 -38.14 12.60 -15.59
CA ALA A 888 -39.10 12.39 -14.52
C ALA A 888 -38.55 11.43 -13.44
N THR A 889 -39.03 11.54 -12.21
CA THR A 889 -38.67 10.63 -11.11
C THR A 889 -39.71 9.52 -10.97
N LEU A 890 -39.30 8.27 -11.13
CA LEU A 890 -40.14 7.09 -10.95
C LEU A 890 -40.13 6.67 -9.48
N THR A 891 -41.32 6.47 -8.91
CA THR A 891 -41.52 5.87 -7.59
C THR A 891 -42.54 4.77 -7.76
N TYR A 892 -42.16 3.54 -7.39
CA TYR A 892 -43.07 2.41 -7.51
C TYR A 892 -44.10 2.43 -6.37
N PRO A 893 -45.38 2.10 -6.64
CA PRO A 893 -46.35 1.95 -5.55
C PRO A 893 -46.01 0.71 -4.72
N GLN A 894 -46.13 0.82 -3.40
CA GLN A 894 -45.95 -0.30 -2.48
C GLN A 894 -46.95 -1.41 -2.83
N ALA A 895 -46.46 -2.61 -3.12
CA ALA A 895 -47.32 -3.72 -3.51
C ALA A 895 -48.17 -4.19 -2.32
N ALA A 896 -49.49 -4.14 -2.45
CA ALA A 896 -50.40 -4.63 -1.44
C ALA A 896 -50.43 -6.17 -1.42
N GLY A 897 -49.55 -6.81 -0.65
CA GLY A 897 -49.67 -8.23 -0.33
C GLY A 897 -48.37 -8.90 0.10
N GLU A 898 -48.41 -9.51 1.29
CA GLU A 898 -47.46 -10.51 1.78
C GLU A 898 -47.16 -11.58 0.71
N GLY A 899 -46.04 -11.42 0.03
CA GLY A 899 -45.43 -12.47 -0.76
C GLY A 899 -44.41 -13.20 0.11
N SER A 900 -44.87 -14.18 0.89
CA SER A 900 -43.98 -15.17 1.51
C SER A 900 -43.00 -15.70 0.47
N GLY A 901 -41.69 -15.47 0.66
CA GLY A 901 -40.55 -16.00 -0.12
C GLY A 901 -40.89 -16.39 -1.56
N MET A 902 -40.76 -15.47 -2.51
CA MET A 902 -41.13 -15.77 -3.89
C MET A 902 -40.08 -16.61 -4.61
N ALA A 903 -40.50 -17.85 -4.86
CA ALA A 903 -39.95 -18.87 -5.73
C ALA A 903 -39.40 -18.37 -7.08
N LEU A 904 -38.19 -18.85 -7.40
CA LEU A 904 -37.56 -18.98 -8.72
C LEU A 904 -38.27 -18.17 -9.82
N ALA A 905 -37.80 -16.94 -10.06
CA ALA A 905 -38.20 -16.18 -11.24
C ALA A 905 -37.61 -16.88 -12.47
N ALA A 906 -38.36 -17.80 -13.08
CA ALA A 906 -37.98 -18.39 -14.34
C ALA A 906 -37.92 -17.26 -15.39
N LEU A 907 -36.72 -16.81 -15.77
CA LEU A 907 -36.52 -15.70 -16.71
C LEU A 907 -37.23 -15.93 -18.05
N ARG A 908 -37.50 -17.20 -18.41
CA ARG A 908 -38.12 -17.57 -19.67
C ARG A 908 -38.96 -18.84 -19.60
N SER A 909 -40.07 -18.82 -20.35
CA SER A 909 -40.57 -20.00 -21.05
C SER A 909 -40.45 -19.74 -22.56
N ALA A 910 -40.05 -20.76 -23.35
CA ALA A 910 -39.92 -20.60 -24.80
C ALA A 910 -41.23 -20.04 -25.38
N SER A 911 -41.15 -18.93 -26.13
CA SER A 911 -42.35 -18.27 -26.59
C SER A 911 -43.15 -19.20 -27.51
N PRO A 912 -44.48 -19.03 -27.60
CA PRO A 912 -45.29 -19.78 -28.57
C PRO A 912 -44.74 -19.68 -30.00
N ALA A 913 -44.09 -18.56 -30.35
CA ALA A 913 -43.45 -18.39 -31.64
C ALA A 913 -42.23 -19.32 -31.80
N GLU A 914 -41.33 -19.37 -30.82
CA GLU A 914 -40.13 -20.22 -30.86
C GLU A 914 -40.48 -21.71 -30.93
N THR A 915 -41.45 -22.13 -30.11
CA THR A 915 -41.88 -23.53 -30.03
C THR A 915 -42.59 -24.01 -31.29
N MET A 916 -43.40 -23.15 -31.92
CA MET A 916 -44.18 -23.51 -33.11
C MET A 916 -43.39 -23.39 -34.41
N THR A 917 -42.52 -22.40 -34.53
CA THR A 917 -41.74 -22.13 -35.75
C THR A 917 -40.40 -22.86 -35.78
N GLY A 918 -39.82 -23.14 -34.61
CA GLY A 918 -38.45 -23.61 -34.46
C GLY A 918 -37.39 -22.51 -34.63
N TRP A 919 -37.79 -21.23 -34.72
CA TRP A 919 -36.85 -20.12 -34.71
C TRP A 919 -36.25 -19.95 -33.31
N ASN A 920 -34.92 -19.93 -33.23
CA ASN A 920 -34.21 -19.64 -31.98
C ASN A 920 -33.92 -18.14 -31.93
N VAL A 921 -34.61 -17.40 -31.04
CA VAL A 921 -34.42 -15.96 -30.93
C VAL A 921 -33.16 -15.69 -30.12
N VAL A 922 -32.16 -15.06 -30.73
CA VAL A 922 -30.92 -14.64 -30.08
C VAL A 922 -31.14 -13.29 -29.40
N ARG A 923 -30.69 -13.17 -28.15
CA ARG A 923 -30.71 -11.91 -27.40
C ARG A 923 -29.46 -11.09 -27.67
N ALA A 924 -29.61 -9.80 -27.56
CA ALA A 924 -28.56 -8.81 -27.72
C ALA A 924 -28.78 -7.70 -26.68
N PRO A 925 -27.78 -6.88 -26.33
CA PRO A 925 -27.89 -5.95 -25.22
C PRO A 925 -28.76 -4.73 -25.51
N PHE A 926 -28.99 -4.43 -26.79
CA PHE A 926 -29.80 -3.31 -27.22
C PHE A 926 -31.05 -3.77 -27.97
N ALA A 927 -32.04 -2.88 -28.07
CA ALA A 927 -33.30 -3.15 -28.75
C ALA A 927 -33.81 -1.95 -29.56
N ALA A 928 -34.67 -2.25 -30.52
CA ALA A 928 -35.51 -1.30 -31.24
C ALA A 928 -36.98 -1.77 -31.20
N ALA A 929 -37.94 -0.86 -31.12
CA ALA A 929 -39.36 -1.20 -31.07
C ALA A 929 -39.98 -1.19 -32.47
N LEU A 930 -40.67 -2.27 -32.85
CA LEU A 930 -41.37 -2.37 -34.14
C LEU A 930 -42.84 -2.72 -33.90
N ALA A 931 -43.74 -1.89 -34.44
CA ALA A 931 -45.13 -2.23 -34.68
C ALA A 931 -45.39 -2.22 -36.20
N ALA A 932 -45.94 -3.29 -36.75
CA ALA A 932 -46.15 -3.42 -38.19
C ALA A 932 -47.49 -4.09 -38.55
N GLU A 933 -48.07 -3.66 -39.66
CA GLU A 933 -49.15 -4.39 -40.34
C GLU A 933 -48.55 -5.51 -41.20
N ILE A 934 -49.15 -6.69 -41.15
CA ILE A 934 -48.67 -7.89 -41.84
C ILE A 934 -49.70 -8.27 -42.89
N ARG A 935 -49.26 -8.51 -44.13
CA ARG A 935 -50.13 -8.95 -45.21
C ARG A 935 -49.57 -10.17 -45.94
N LEU A 936 -50.43 -11.14 -46.21
CA LEU A 936 -50.16 -12.26 -47.10
C LEU A 936 -51.00 -12.11 -48.37
N ASP A 937 -50.36 -12.02 -49.53
CA ASP A 937 -50.99 -11.77 -50.83
C ASP A 937 -51.93 -10.55 -50.83
N GLU A 938 -51.50 -9.45 -50.19
CA GLU A 938 -52.24 -8.19 -50.03
C GLU A 938 -53.54 -8.28 -49.20
N ALA A 939 -53.76 -9.40 -48.52
CA ALA A 939 -54.84 -9.58 -47.57
C ALA A 939 -54.31 -9.66 -46.12
N PRO A 940 -55.15 -9.35 -45.12
CA PRO A 940 -54.87 -9.69 -43.73
C PRO A 940 -54.62 -11.20 -43.60
N VAL A 941 -53.73 -11.57 -42.69
CA VAL A 941 -53.41 -12.96 -42.37
C VAL A 941 -54.54 -13.56 -41.52
N ASP A 942 -55.02 -14.73 -41.91
CA ASP A 942 -56.05 -15.52 -41.23
C ASP A 942 -55.44 -16.87 -40.84
N GLY A 943 -55.65 -17.33 -39.59
CA GLY A 943 -55.05 -18.55 -39.03
C GLY A 943 -54.03 -18.31 -37.91
N GLU A 944 -53.41 -19.39 -37.41
CA GLU A 944 -52.30 -19.28 -36.44
C GLU A 944 -51.04 -18.83 -37.17
N ALA A 945 -50.60 -17.60 -36.89
CA ALA A 945 -49.48 -16.98 -37.59
C ALA A 945 -48.46 -16.37 -36.64
N TYR A 946 -47.18 -16.46 -37.02
CA TYR A 946 -46.05 -15.89 -36.31
C TYR A 946 -45.14 -15.13 -37.28
N ILE A 947 -44.65 -13.98 -36.85
CA ILE A 947 -43.70 -13.15 -37.60
C ILE A 947 -42.35 -13.17 -36.91
N GLY A 948 -41.28 -13.29 -37.67
CA GLY A 948 -39.91 -13.27 -37.20
C GLY A 948 -39.11 -12.19 -37.89
N ALA A 949 -38.28 -11.50 -37.12
CA ALA A 949 -37.27 -10.55 -37.58
C ALA A 949 -35.89 -11.23 -37.57
N PHE A 950 -35.12 -11.03 -38.64
CA PHE A 950 -33.86 -11.72 -38.86
C PHE A 950 -32.76 -10.76 -39.29
N ASP A 951 -31.65 -10.79 -38.55
CA ASP A 951 -30.36 -10.27 -39.01
C ASP A 951 -29.60 -11.41 -39.72
N GLY A 952 -29.55 -11.34 -41.05
CA GLY A 952 -29.10 -12.45 -41.88
C GLY A 952 -29.94 -13.72 -41.68
N GLU A 953 -29.34 -14.76 -41.10
CA GLU A 953 -30.02 -16.02 -40.75
C GLU A 953 -30.43 -16.11 -39.28
N THR A 954 -29.95 -15.18 -38.43
CA THR A 954 -30.19 -15.18 -36.99
C THR A 954 -31.55 -14.54 -36.71
N CYS A 955 -32.44 -15.27 -36.02
CA CYS A 955 -33.70 -14.68 -35.57
C CYS A 955 -33.43 -13.80 -34.36
N VAL A 956 -33.81 -12.53 -34.43
CA VAL A 956 -33.56 -11.53 -33.38
C VAL A 956 -34.86 -11.03 -32.73
N ALA A 957 -36.02 -11.40 -33.29
CA ALA A 957 -37.31 -11.29 -32.64
C ALA A 957 -38.31 -12.26 -33.28
N ALA A 958 -39.25 -12.79 -32.50
CA ALA A 958 -40.36 -13.56 -33.02
C ALA A 958 -41.63 -13.31 -32.21
N ARG A 959 -42.76 -13.09 -32.89
CA ARG A 959 -44.04 -12.78 -32.24
C ARG A 959 -45.26 -13.38 -32.93
N PRO A 960 -46.34 -13.66 -32.17
CA PRO A 960 -47.62 -13.98 -32.77
C PRO A 960 -48.15 -12.78 -33.56
N VAL A 961 -48.83 -13.07 -34.66
CA VAL A 961 -49.58 -12.08 -35.43
C VAL A 961 -50.96 -11.95 -34.80
N LEU A 962 -51.34 -10.74 -34.41
CA LEU A 962 -52.64 -10.42 -33.83
C LEU A 962 -53.62 -10.08 -34.95
N ASP A 963 -54.80 -10.70 -34.94
CA ASP A 963 -55.95 -10.31 -35.77
C ASP A 963 -56.94 -9.48 -34.94
N VAL A 964 -57.09 -8.21 -35.32
CA VAL A 964 -58.02 -7.27 -34.69
C VAL A 964 -58.94 -6.69 -35.75
N ASN A 965 -60.19 -7.17 -35.79
CA ASN A 965 -61.25 -6.68 -36.69
C ASN A 965 -60.92 -6.75 -38.19
N GLY A 966 -60.20 -7.79 -38.65
CA GLY A 966 -59.85 -7.96 -40.05
C GLY A 966 -58.61 -7.16 -40.47
N TRP A 967 -57.78 -6.82 -39.50
CA TRP A 967 -56.43 -6.29 -39.67
C TRP A 967 -55.48 -7.23 -38.94
N SER A 968 -54.34 -7.53 -39.54
CA SER A 968 -53.31 -8.40 -38.96
C SER A 968 -52.01 -7.65 -38.75
N GLY A 969 -51.37 -7.81 -37.60
CA GLY A 969 -50.05 -7.24 -37.36
C GLY A 969 -49.47 -7.62 -36.02
N ALA A 970 -48.31 -7.06 -35.70
CA ALA A 970 -47.54 -7.47 -34.53
C ALA A 970 -46.76 -6.28 -33.95
N GLN A 971 -46.52 -6.34 -32.64
CA GLN A 971 -45.58 -5.48 -31.92
C GLN A 971 -44.47 -6.36 -31.33
N MET A 972 -43.21 -5.97 -31.53
CA MET A 972 -42.05 -6.71 -31.06
C MET A 972 -40.89 -5.78 -30.72
N ALA A 973 -40.03 -6.19 -29.79
CA ALA A 973 -38.69 -5.65 -29.67
C ALA A 973 -37.75 -6.44 -30.56
N VAL A 974 -36.99 -5.75 -31.40
CA VAL A 974 -35.96 -6.32 -32.27
C VAL A 974 -34.62 -6.11 -31.59
N MET A 975 -33.98 -7.21 -31.19
CA MET A 975 -32.72 -7.17 -30.45
C MET A 975 -31.54 -6.93 -31.41
N LEU A 976 -30.64 -6.01 -31.05
CA LEU A 976 -29.53 -5.58 -31.89
C LEU A 976 -28.23 -5.52 -31.09
N GLU A 977 -27.11 -5.99 -31.65
CA GLU A 977 -25.77 -5.69 -31.13
C GLU A 977 -25.17 -4.43 -31.76
N GLN A 978 -25.62 -4.11 -32.98
CA GLN A 978 -25.20 -2.97 -33.78
C GLN A 978 -26.30 -2.64 -34.81
N PRO A 979 -26.25 -1.48 -35.48
CA PRO A 979 -27.14 -1.18 -36.61
C PRO A 979 -27.15 -2.31 -37.65
N ALA A 980 -28.34 -2.78 -38.03
CA ALA A 980 -28.50 -3.94 -38.91
C ALA A 980 -29.69 -3.80 -39.87
N ASN A 981 -29.62 -4.54 -40.97
CA ASN A 981 -30.69 -4.62 -41.97
C ASN A 981 -31.57 -5.82 -41.68
N ILE A 982 -32.74 -5.57 -41.12
CA ILE A 982 -33.63 -6.60 -40.61
C ILE A 982 -34.60 -7.07 -41.69
N SER A 983 -34.54 -8.37 -41.96
CA SER A 983 -35.44 -9.08 -42.87
C SER A 983 -36.55 -9.78 -42.09
N PHE A 984 -37.67 -10.08 -42.76
CA PHE A 984 -38.84 -10.66 -42.09
C PHE A 984 -39.28 -11.98 -42.71
N ARG A 985 -39.68 -12.92 -41.84
CA ARG A 985 -40.29 -14.20 -42.22
C ARG A 985 -41.63 -14.35 -41.52
N LEU A 986 -42.61 -14.89 -42.23
CA LEU A 986 -43.96 -15.13 -41.72
C LEU A 986 -44.22 -16.64 -41.76
N TRP A 987 -44.56 -17.21 -40.62
CA TRP A 987 -45.04 -18.58 -40.50
C TRP A 987 -46.57 -18.55 -40.38
N VAL A 988 -47.28 -19.32 -41.21
CA VAL A 988 -48.74 -19.47 -41.14
C VAL A 988 -49.08 -20.95 -41.32
N ASP A 989 -49.79 -21.55 -40.36
CA ASP A 989 -50.28 -22.93 -40.42
C ASP A 989 -49.23 -23.97 -40.88
N GLY A 990 -47.98 -23.84 -40.43
CA GLY A 990 -46.89 -24.77 -40.76
C GLY A 990 -46.10 -24.44 -42.04
N VAL A 991 -46.38 -23.31 -42.69
CA VAL A 991 -45.66 -22.86 -43.90
C VAL A 991 -44.96 -21.53 -43.61
N GLU A 992 -43.67 -21.47 -43.94
CA GLU A 992 -42.87 -20.24 -43.85
C GLU A 992 -42.84 -19.48 -45.19
N PHE A 993 -42.99 -18.17 -45.12
CA PHE A 993 -42.92 -17.20 -46.21
C PHE A 993 -41.86 -16.15 -45.88
N GLN A 994 -41.15 -15.64 -46.88
CA GLN A 994 -40.16 -14.58 -46.70
C GLN A 994 -40.67 -13.27 -47.32
N SER A 995 -40.43 -12.15 -46.63
CA SER A 995 -40.73 -10.81 -47.13
C SER A 995 -39.64 -10.30 -48.07
N ASN A 996 -40.01 -9.41 -49.00
CA ASN A 996 -39.04 -8.57 -49.72
C ASN A 996 -38.77 -7.24 -48.99
N ASP A 997 -39.59 -6.91 -47.99
CA ASP A 997 -39.41 -5.71 -47.18
C ASP A 997 -38.26 -5.95 -46.19
N VAL A 998 -37.34 -5.00 -46.13
CA VAL A 998 -36.20 -4.94 -45.19
C VAL A 998 -36.25 -3.59 -44.50
N LEU A 999 -35.97 -3.56 -43.20
CA LEU A 999 -35.87 -2.34 -42.41
C LEU A 999 -34.43 -2.17 -41.92
N ASP A 1000 -33.82 -1.03 -42.24
CA ASP A 1000 -32.55 -0.62 -41.63
C ASP A 1000 -32.90 -0.13 -40.21
N MET A 1001 -32.46 -0.85 -39.19
CA MET A 1001 -32.78 -0.58 -37.78
C MET A 1001 -31.51 -0.23 -37.01
N THR A 1002 -31.56 0.85 -36.24
CA THR A 1002 -30.54 1.28 -35.30
C THR A 1002 -31.03 1.13 -33.86
N ILE A 1003 -30.09 1.14 -32.91
CA ILE A 1003 -30.39 0.99 -31.48
C ILE A 1003 -31.32 2.13 -31.02
N GLY A 1004 -32.41 1.78 -30.33
CA GLY A 1004 -33.37 2.74 -29.80
C GLY A 1004 -34.37 3.28 -30.82
N ASP A 1005 -34.37 2.80 -32.07
CA ASP A 1005 -35.37 3.18 -33.06
C ASP A 1005 -36.78 2.73 -32.67
N GLU A 1006 -37.77 3.55 -33.04
CA GLU A 1006 -39.19 3.23 -32.91
C GLU A 1006 -39.88 3.27 -34.29
N PHE A 1007 -40.38 2.13 -34.75
CA PHE A 1007 -41.13 2.02 -35.98
C PHE A 1007 -42.62 1.77 -35.69
N GLY A 1008 -43.49 2.65 -36.19
CA GLY A 1008 -44.93 2.46 -36.10
C GLY A 1008 -45.53 2.60 -34.69
N GLN A 1009 -44.80 3.22 -33.75
CA GLN A 1009 -45.27 3.46 -32.39
C GLN A 1009 -46.03 4.81 -32.30
N GLY A 1010 -46.83 5.02 -31.27
CA GLY A 1010 -47.31 6.37 -30.90
C GLY A 1010 -48.22 7.07 -31.91
N GLY A 1011 -48.86 6.32 -32.83
CA GLY A 1011 -49.72 6.87 -33.88
C GLY A 1011 -49.01 7.18 -35.21
N ASP A 1012 -47.73 6.79 -35.35
CA ASP A 1012 -47.02 6.81 -36.63
C ASP A 1012 -47.66 5.89 -37.67
N ILE A 1013 -47.35 6.15 -38.95
CA ILE A 1013 -47.81 5.28 -40.04
C ILE A 1013 -47.13 3.91 -39.87
N LEU A 1014 -47.93 2.90 -39.56
CA LEU A 1014 -47.45 1.52 -39.43
C LEU A 1014 -46.75 1.06 -40.72
N PRO A 1015 -45.50 0.57 -40.64
CA PRO A 1015 -44.90 -0.16 -41.75
C PRO A 1015 -45.76 -1.36 -42.11
N ILE A 1016 -45.90 -1.62 -43.42
CA ILE A 1016 -46.67 -2.77 -43.93
C ILE A 1016 -45.67 -3.78 -44.48
N LEU A 1017 -45.58 -4.95 -43.86
CA LEU A 1017 -44.75 -6.09 -44.27
C LEU A 1017 -45.54 -7.01 -45.19
N ARG A 1018 -45.03 -7.26 -46.40
CA ARG A 1018 -45.72 -8.02 -47.45
C ARG A 1018 -45.08 -9.37 -47.74
N PHE A 1019 -45.90 -10.41 -47.65
CA PHE A 1019 -45.57 -11.79 -47.95
C PHE A 1019 -46.39 -12.28 -49.14
N SER A 1020 -45.88 -13.26 -49.90
CA SER A 1020 -46.62 -13.88 -51.01
C SER A 1020 -46.57 -15.41 -50.98
N SER A 1021 -47.70 -16.04 -51.30
CA SER A 1021 -47.82 -17.51 -51.42
C SER A 1021 -47.33 -18.07 -52.76
N ALA A 1022 -47.03 -17.21 -53.75
CA ALA A 1022 -46.46 -17.63 -55.01
C ALA A 1022 -44.97 -17.96 -54.84
N ALA A 1023 -44.67 -19.20 -54.44
CA ALA A 1023 -43.30 -19.68 -54.25
C ALA A 1023 -42.39 -19.39 -55.48
N ASN A 1024 -41.15 -18.99 -55.17
CA ASN A 1024 -40.00 -18.71 -56.03
C ASN A 1024 -39.90 -17.32 -56.66
N ALA A 1025 -39.38 -16.37 -55.88
CA ALA A 1025 -38.11 -15.75 -56.24
C ALA A 1025 -37.42 -15.25 -54.96
N VAL A 1026 -36.46 -16.02 -54.44
CA VAL A 1026 -35.25 -15.38 -53.92
C VAL A 1026 -34.66 -14.65 -55.12
N VAL A 1027 -34.98 -13.36 -55.26
CA VAL A 1027 -34.17 -12.48 -56.09
C VAL A 1027 -33.01 -12.13 -55.18
N ASP A 1028 -31.92 -12.86 -55.33
CA ASP A 1028 -30.62 -12.39 -54.86
C ASP A 1028 -30.47 -10.98 -55.44
N ALA A 1029 -30.60 -9.96 -54.60
CA ALA A 1029 -30.64 -8.57 -55.00
C ALA A 1029 -29.22 -8.13 -55.36
N ASP A 1030 -28.71 -8.66 -56.46
CA ASP A 1030 -27.37 -8.40 -56.93
C ASP A 1030 -27.39 -7.54 -58.19
N TRP A 1031 -28.53 -6.98 -58.65
CA TRP A 1031 -28.54 -6.14 -59.85
C TRP A 1031 -27.64 -4.88 -59.70
N VAL A 1032 -27.53 -4.33 -58.49
CA VAL A 1032 -26.73 -3.15 -58.16
C VAL A 1032 -25.63 -3.52 -57.17
N ARG A 1033 -24.37 -3.40 -57.59
CA ARG A 1033 -23.17 -3.60 -56.75
C ARG A 1033 -22.98 -2.51 -55.71
N GLY A 1034 -23.42 -1.30 -56.03
CA GLY A 1034 -23.26 -0.14 -55.17
C GLY A 1034 -23.86 1.10 -55.81
N PHE A 1035 -24.28 2.04 -54.98
CA PHE A 1035 -24.77 3.33 -55.44
C PHE A 1035 -24.39 4.43 -54.44
N SER A 1036 -24.26 5.67 -54.91
CA SER A 1036 -24.01 6.81 -54.04
C SER A 1036 -24.62 8.09 -54.61
N LEU A 1037 -25.04 8.99 -53.72
CA LEU A 1037 -25.45 10.35 -54.07
C LEU A 1037 -24.40 11.35 -53.61
N SER A 1038 -23.96 12.23 -54.50
CA SER A 1038 -22.97 13.26 -54.14
C SER A 1038 -23.12 14.53 -54.99
N PRO A 1039 -23.10 15.75 -54.42
CA PRO A 1039 -23.09 16.03 -52.98
C PRO A 1039 -24.45 15.72 -52.31
N MET A 1040 -24.39 15.46 -51.00
CA MET A 1040 -25.53 15.25 -50.11
C MET A 1040 -25.27 16.03 -48.81
N PRO A 1041 -26.19 16.90 -48.33
CA PRO A 1041 -27.45 17.30 -48.95
C PRO A 1041 -27.29 17.99 -50.32
N ALA A 1042 -28.28 17.83 -51.19
CA ALA A 1042 -28.27 18.38 -52.55
C ALA A 1042 -28.79 19.82 -52.57
N MET A 1043 -27.93 20.81 -52.88
CA MET A 1043 -28.32 22.23 -52.93
C MET A 1043 -28.78 22.71 -54.32
N THR A 1044 -28.15 22.22 -55.39
CA THR A 1044 -28.50 22.63 -56.78
C THR A 1044 -28.42 21.45 -57.74
N THR A 1045 -27.33 20.69 -57.67
CA THR A 1045 -27.17 19.45 -58.43
C THR A 1045 -26.57 18.37 -57.54
N SER A 1046 -27.10 17.15 -57.63
CA SER A 1046 -26.51 15.95 -57.06
C SER A 1046 -26.26 14.92 -58.17
N TRP A 1047 -25.41 13.94 -57.91
CA TRP A 1047 -25.05 12.89 -58.85
C TRP A 1047 -25.37 11.55 -58.24
N LEU A 1048 -26.13 10.73 -58.97
CA LEU A 1048 -26.35 9.33 -58.67
C LEU A 1048 -25.30 8.51 -59.41
N ASP A 1049 -24.37 7.93 -58.65
CA ASP A 1049 -23.46 6.90 -59.12
C ASP A 1049 -24.09 5.53 -58.88
N LEU A 1050 -24.07 4.65 -59.88
CA LEU A 1050 -24.64 3.31 -59.87
C LEU A 1050 -23.66 2.33 -60.47
N ASP A 1051 -23.32 1.25 -59.79
CA ASP A 1051 -22.57 0.13 -60.34
C ASP A 1051 -23.51 -1.07 -60.53
N LEU A 1052 -23.65 -1.57 -61.75
CA LEU A 1052 -24.58 -2.66 -62.08
C LEU A 1052 -23.83 -3.97 -62.36
N ASN A 1053 -24.24 -5.07 -61.72
CA ASN A 1053 -23.67 -6.40 -61.99
C ASN A 1053 -24.02 -6.93 -63.39
N ALA A 1054 -25.21 -6.59 -63.91
CA ALA A 1054 -25.72 -7.10 -65.17
C ALA A 1054 -26.42 -6.02 -66.01
N ALA A 1055 -26.38 -6.18 -67.33
CA ALA A 1055 -27.10 -5.31 -68.25
C ALA A 1055 -28.59 -5.67 -68.27
N GLY A 1056 -29.47 -4.68 -68.18
CA GLY A 1056 -30.90 -4.91 -68.01
C GLY A 1056 -31.77 -3.70 -68.37
N GLN A 1057 -33.07 -3.93 -68.54
CA GLN A 1057 -34.05 -2.85 -68.66
C GLN A 1057 -34.27 -2.26 -67.27
N ALA A 1058 -34.03 -0.96 -67.12
CA ALA A 1058 -34.07 -0.24 -65.85
C ALA A 1058 -34.88 1.06 -65.97
N ARG A 1059 -35.69 1.35 -64.95
CA ARG A 1059 -36.38 2.62 -64.78
C ARG A 1059 -35.98 3.22 -63.45
N ILE A 1060 -35.29 4.36 -63.49
CA ILE A 1060 -34.80 5.09 -62.31
C ILE A 1060 -35.54 6.42 -62.26
N ALA A 1061 -36.28 6.63 -61.18
CA ALA A 1061 -37.11 7.81 -60.96
C ALA A 1061 -36.90 8.37 -59.56
N VAL A 1062 -37.32 9.60 -59.34
CA VAL A 1062 -37.28 10.27 -58.04
C VAL A 1062 -38.71 10.52 -57.58
N LEU A 1063 -38.97 10.20 -56.32
CA LEU A 1063 -40.27 10.27 -55.66
C LEU A 1063 -40.23 11.35 -54.57
N ASP A 1064 -41.32 12.09 -54.36
CA ASP A 1064 -41.47 12.92 -53.17
C ASP A 1064 -41.77 12.06 -51.92
N ALA A 1065 -41.79 12.68 -50.73
CA ALA A 1065 -42.11 12.01 -49.47
C ALA A 1065 -43.49 11.30 -49.44
N ARG A 1066 -44.39 11.62 -50.38
CA ARG A 1066 -45.71 10.99 -50.53
C ARG A 1066 -45.72 9.89 -51.59
N GLY A 1067 -44.56 9.56 -52.17
CA GLY A 1067 -44.40 8.53 -53.19
C GLY A 1067 -44.78 8.97 -54.61
N ALA A 1068 -45.03 10.27 -54.85
CA ALA A 1068 -45.34 10.77 -56.18
C ALA A 1068 -44.06 10.99 -57.01
N GLU A 1069 -44.05 10.52 -58.26
CA GLU A 1069 -42.91 10.66 -59.17
C GLU A 1069 -42.69 12.14 -59.56
N VAL A 1070 -41.56 12.70 -59.17
CA VAL A 1070 -41.17 14.10 -59.43
C VAL A 1070 -40.13 14.24 -60.54
N ALA A 1071 -39.34 13.20 -60.80
CA ALA A 1071 -38.39 13.17 -61.91
C ALA A 1071 -38.10 11.75 -62.39
N VAL A 1072 -37.65 11.60 -63.64
CA VAL A 1072 -37.15 10.33 -64.19
C VAL A 1072 -35.72 10.54 -64.66
N LEU A 1073 -34.78 9.79 -64.07
CA LEU A 1073 -33.35 9.87 -64.38
C LEU A 1073 -32.98 8.92 -65.53
N HIS A 1074 -33.66 7.78 -65.62
CA HIS A 1074 -33.46 6.81 -66.69
C HIS A 1074 -34.71 5.96 -66.91
N ASP A 1075 -34.99 5.59 -68.16
CA ASP A 1075 -36.05 4.63 -68.52
C ASP A 1075 -35.65 3.94 -69.82
N GLY A 1076 -34.98 2.78 -69.72
CA GLY A 1076 -34.31 2.17 -70.86
C GLY A 1076 -33.36 1.02 -70.49
N GLN A 1077 -32.55 0.60 -71.47
CA GLN A 1077 -31.49 -0.41 -71.26
C GLN A 1077 -30.24 0.25 -70.66
N LEU A 1078 -29.74 -0.31 -69.55
CA LEU A 1078 -28.43 0.00 -68.97
C LEU A 1078 -27.48 -1.19 -69.13
N ALA A 1079 -26.23 -0.91 -69.45
CA ALA A 1079 -25.18 -1.93 -69.49
C ALA A 1079 -24.69 -2.29 -68.07
N ALA A 1080 -24.03 -3.43 -67.90
CA ALA A 1080 -23.30 -3.72 -66.65
C ALA A 1080 -22.12 -2.75 -66.47
N GLY A 1081 -21.74 -2.46 -65.23
CA GLY A 1081 -20.69 -1.53 -64.83
C GLY A 1081 -21.21 -0.19 -64.27
N GLN A 1082 -20.30 0.78 -64.09
CA GLN A 1082 -20.60 2.06 -63.47
C GLN A 1082 -21.32 3.05 -64.40
N HIS A 1083 -22.33 3.74 -63.86
CA HIS A 1083 -23.13 4.79 -64.47
C HIS A 1083 -23.20 5.98 -63.52
N ARG A 1084 -23.10 7.19 -64.06
CA ARG A 1084 -23.30 8.43 -63.31
C ARG A 1084 -24.41 9.24 -63.95
N MET A 1085 -25.41 9.63 -63.15
CA MET A 1085 -26.60 10.37 -63.60
C MET A 1085 -26.73 11.68 -62.83
N ALA A 1086 -27.01 12.78 -63.51
CA ALA A 1086 -27.19 14.09 -62.89
C ALA A 1086 -28.63 14.28 -62.37
N LEU A 1087 -28.77 14.84 -61.17
CA LEU A 1087 -30.02 15.25 -60.56
C LEU A 1087 -30.00 16.77 -60.39
N ASP A 1088 -30.77 17.50 -61.20
CA ASP A 1088 -30.99 18.93 -61.01
C ASP A 1088 -32.15 19.14 -60.03
N VAL A 1089 -31.81 19.59 -58.81
CA VAL A 1089 -32.76 19.80 -57.71
C VAL A 1089 -33.03 21.29 -57.46
N SER A 1090 -32.54 22.19 -58.32
CA SER A 1090 -32.57 23.64 -58.07
C SER A 1090 -33.99 24.24 -57.95
N ASN A 1091 -35.02 23.50 -58.37
CA ASN A 1091 -36.42 23.92 -58.34
C ASN A 1091 -37.29 23.05 -57.42
N TRP A 1092 -36.67 22.20 -56.60
CA TRP A 1092 -37.38 21.30 -55.69
C TRP A 1092 -37.54 21.99 -54.34
N ALA A 1093 -38.57 21.62 -53.58
CA ALA A 1093 -38.74 22.15 -52.23
C ALA A 1093 -37.72 21.50 -51.29
N ALA A 1094 -37.27 22.22 -50.27
CA ALA A 1094 -36.44 21.60 -49.23
C ALA A 1094 -37.21 20.45 -48.56
N GLY A 1095 -36.56 19.31 -48.38
CA GLY A 1095 -37.17 18.11 -47.82
C GLY A 1095 -36.61 16.80 -48.39
N THR A 1096 -37.21 15.70 -47.95
CA THR A 1096 -36.77 14.34 -48.30
C THR A 1096 -37.47 13.84 -49.57
N TYR A 1097 -36.67 13.40 -50.53
CA TYR A 1097 -37.06 12.71 -51.74
C TYR A 1097 -36.45 11.31 -51.76
N PHE A 1098 -36.91 10.44 -52.65
CA PHE A 1098 -36.37 9.09 -52.79
C PHE A 1098 -36.06 8.78 -54.24
N VAL A 1099 -34.80 8.44 -54.54
CA VAL A 1099 -34.43 7.86 -55.82
C VAL A 1099 -34.80 6.38 -55.79
N LYS A 1100 -35.64 5.93 -56.71
CA LYS A 1100 -36.08 4.53 -56.86
C LYS A 1100 -35.66 4.00 -58.22
N GLY A 1101 -34.91 2.91 -58.24
CA GLY A 1101 -34.63 2.13 -59.45
C GLY A 1101 -35.41 0.83 -59.49
N MET A 1102 -35.91 0.46 -60.67
CA MET A 1102 -36.63 -0.79 -60.91
C MET A 1102 -36.11 -1.47 -62.17
N SER A 1103 -35.84 -2.77 -62.10
CA SER A 1103 -35.55 -3.63 -63.26
C SER A 1103 -36.30 -4.96 -63.14
N SER A 1104 -36.18 -5.82 -64.16
CA SER A 1104 -36.65 -7.22 -64.08
C SER A 1104 -35.86 -8.06 -63.07
N GLU A 1105 -34.68 -7.61 -62.66
CA GLU A 1105 -33.74 -8.33 -61.79
C GLU A 1105 -33.68 -7.76 -60.36
N GLY A 1106 -34.47 -6.72 -60.04
CA GLY A 1106 -34.52 -6.15 -58.68
C GLY A 1106 -34.88 -4.66 -58.64
N THR A 1107 -35.02 -4.12 -57.42
CA THR A 1107 -35.30 -2.71 -57.16
C THR A 1107 -34.36 -2.13 -56.11
N PHE A 1108 -34.00 -0.85 -56.20
CA PHE A 1108 -33.26 -0.13 -55.15
C PHE A 1108 -33.96 1.17 -54.79
N ARG A 1109 -33.74 1.67 -53.57
CA ARG A 1109 -34.24 2.96 -53.11
C ARG A 1109 -33.18 3.68 -52.27
N CYS A 1110 -32.98 4.97 -52.50
CA CYS A 1110 -32.05 5.80 -51.74
C CYS A 1110 -32.71 7.13 -51.34
N PRO A 1111 -32.54 7.60 -50.10
CA PRO A 1111 -32.98 8.94 -49.72
C PRO A 1111 -32.14 10.02 -50.41
N LEU A 1112 -32.77 11.12 -50.80
CA LEU A 1112 -32.18 12.33 -51.36
C LEU A 1112 -32.70 13.51 -50.54
N ILE A 1113 -31.81 14.17 -49.79
CA ILE A 1113 -32.15 15.35 -48.99
C ILE A 1113 -31.85 16.58 -49.85
N VAL A 1114 -32.89 17.38 -50.10
CA VAL A 1114 -32.76 18.67 -50.80
C VAL A 1114 -32.82 19.80 -49.77
N GLN A 1115 -31.86 20.73 -49.82
CA GLN A 1115 -31.80 21.92 -48.96
C GLN A 1115 -32.07 23.20 -49.74
#